data_AF-A0AAC9VZM8-F1
#
_entry.id   AF-A0AAC9VZM8-F1
#
_cell.length_a   1.000
_cell.length_b   1.000
_cell.length_c   1.000
_cell.angle_alpha   90.00
_cell.angle_beta   90.00
_cell.angle_gamma   90.00
#
_symmetry.space_group_name_H-M   'P 1'
#
loop_
_entity.id
_entity.type
_entity.pdbx_description
1 polymer ?
#
loop_
_entity_poly.entity_id
_entity_poly.type
_entity_poly.pdbx_seq_one_letter_code
_entity_poly.pdbx_strand_id
1 'polypeptide(L)'
;MRIPPDFLDEIRARLPISTVIGQRVKFDPKKSKPSRGDFWCCCPFHGEKTPSFHCDDRQGRYYCFGCNTNGDIFTFLCELDGLRFSEAVERLADFAGMKLPVFDSQNHKGEIKKSDLYDIMKIAADFFQNNLHHQIGAQARHYLGERGVTLELAKRFQIGFAPVGRTALKDALSARGISLKQMEDCGLLISGEDITTPYDRFRNRIIFPIEDLRGRVVAFGGRSLDKNARTKYLNSPETVLFHKGNTLYNAASARKNSRFSGRGETHSILVVEGYMDVITLTKVGFEKVVAPLGTALTETQIKLLWQIEPNPILCFDGDDAGLKAAFRVADRVLPLLKAGMSVRFVLLPDGKDPDEIIRAGGVHLFSSFVQKSIPLIELLWWRATFGKHFTTPEVRAALERELKQQISTIKDQDIRRYYFQDIKRRLFDFFRSSFLKQKNEERYIQNQKDGIFKGQSFSALANSNIVRSSKHFIPLREAVILLILAHYPELWYENFEVFSELELKNDQLISLHQSMLEILGNQQLCDKEIMAVFLEKKGLKSILEHIDSLVRKVGMRITFGGASIEDARAVLKQAVYLHLKEHHLHKRLQDIEEQLIKNPRDEVFDLLCETKAELELAQATEALIEGFGSWFCEKIYESKQK
;
A
#
# COMPACT_ATOMS: atom_id res chain seq x y z
N MET A 1 3.59 23.78 24.58
CA MET A 1 4.48 23.90 25.74
C MET A 1 5.53 24.94 25.41
N ARG A 2 5.51 26.11 26.05
CA ARG A 2 6.40 27.23 25.71
C ARG A 2 7.60 27.23 26.65
N ILE A 3 8.57 26.36 26.40
CA ILE A 3 9.77 26.17 27.24
C ILE A 3 10.48 27.53 27.40
N PRO A 4 10.85 27.95 28.63
CA PRO A 4 11.49 29.25 28.81
C PRO A 4 12.85 29.24 28.10
N PRO A 5 13.22 30.30 27.36
CA PRO A 5 14.52 30.40 26.70
C PRO A 5 15.68 30.14 27.66
N ASP A 6 15.61 30.70 28.87
CA ASP A 6 16.65 30.55 29.90
C ASP A 6 16.90 29.09 30.31
N PHE A 7 15.85 28.24 30.31
CA PHE A 7 15.99 26.82 30.62
C PHE A 7 16.71 26.06 29.50
N LEU A 8 16.50 26.45 28.25
CA LEU A 8 17.21 25.88 27.10
C LEU A 8 18.70 26.27 27.15
N ASP A 9 18.98 27.52 27.53
CA ASP A 9 20.34 28.01 27.69
C ASP A 9 21.06 27.35 28.86
N GLU A 10 20.35 27.06 29.96
CA GLU A 10 20.92 26.31 31.09
C GLU A 10 21.28 24.87 30.70
N ILE A 11 20.44 24.19 29.89
CA ILE A 11 20.79 22.87 29.34
C ILE A 11 22.04 22.94 28.44
N ARG A 12 22.13 23.96 27.58
CA ARG A 12 23.32 24.18 26.72
C ARG A 12 24.58 24.42 27.54
N ALA A 13 24.47 25.14 28.65
CA ALA A 13 25.60 25.42 29.54
C ALA A 13 26.08 24.17 30.31
N ARG A 14 25.17 23.26 30.67
CA ARG A 14 25.52 22.05 31.45
C ARG A 14 26.03 20.89 30.60
N LEU A 15 25.60 20.79 29.34
CA LEU A 15 25.95 19.67 28.48
C LEU A 15 26.84 20.12 27.31
N PRO A 16 28.15 19.83 27.37
CA PRO A 16 29.02 19.94 26.21
C PRO A 16 28.49 19.08 25.06
N ILE A 17 28.48 19.63 23.85
CA ILE A 17 27.90 18.97 22.69
C ILE A 17 28.62 17.66 22.35
N SER A 18 29.91 17.56 22.63
CA SER A 18 30.71 16.33 22.52
C SER A 18 30.19 15.21 23.40
N THR A 19 29.64 15.54 24.58
CA THR A 19 29.09 14.55 25.53
C THR A 19 27.82 13.92 24.96
N VAL A 20 26.97 14.72 24.34
CA VAL A 20 25.71 14.27 23.72
C VAL A 20 26.01 13.47 22.46
N ILE A 21 26.88 14.00 21.58
CA ILE A 21 27.22 13.37 20.31
C ILE A 21 28.03 12.08 20.53
N GLY A 22 28.94 12.09 21.50
CA GLY A 22 29.77 10.93 21.87
C GLY A 22 28.99 9.72 22.38
N GLN A 23 27.71 9.86 22.73
CA GLN A 23 26.83 8.72 22.98
C GLN A 23 26.56 7.87 21.73
N ARG A 24 26.75 8.44 20.54
CA ARG A 24 26.37 7.83 19.25
C ARG A 24 27.54 7.55 18.33
N VAL A 25 28.63 8.29 18.47
CA VAL A 25 29.79 8.20 17.58
C VAL A 25 31.06 7.97 18.38
N LYS A 26 32.05 7.38 17.72
CA LYS A 26 33.43 7.34 18.24
C LYS A 26 34.20 8.51 17.63
N PHE A 27 34.74 9.37 18.47
CA PHE A 27 35.60 10.46 18.02
C PHE A 27 36.95 9.94 17.53
N ASP A 28 37.46 10.54 16.45
CA ASP A 28 38.77 10.24 15.89
C ASP A 28 39.86 10.83 16.80
N PRO A 29 40.75 10.02 17.39
CA PRO A 29 41.73 10.49 18.36
C PRO A 29 42.88 11.30 17.73
N LYS A 30 43.09 11.22 16.41
CA LYS A 30 44.17 11.93 15.70
C LYS A 30 43.74 13.34 15.30
N LYS A 31 42.49 13.51 14.85
CA LYS A 31 41.93 14.82 14.48
C LYS A 31 41.35 15.58 15.67
N SER A 32 40.75 14.89 16.64
CA SER A 32 40.15 15.53 17.81
C SER A 32 41.22 16.08 18.74
N LYS A 33 40.98 17.28 19.28
CA LYS A 33 41.78 17.91 20.33
C LYS A 33 40.88 18.17 21.54
N PRO A 34 40.66 17.17 22.41
CA PRO A 34 39.74 17.30 23.55
C PRO A 34 40.10 18.44 24.51
N SER A 35 41.39 18.72 24.70
CA SER A 35 41.86 19.86 25.52
C SER A 35 41.44 21.23 24.97
N ARG A 36 41.05 21.29 23.70
CA ARG A 36 40.55 22.47 23.01
C ARG A 36 39.03 22.39 22.77
N GLY A 37 38.32 21.38 23.27
CA GLY A 37 36.89 21.22 23.00
C GLY A 37 36.54 20.97 21.53
N ASP A 38 37.52 20.52 20.74
CA ASP A 38 37.42 20.31 19.29
C ASP A 38 37.40 18.79 19.01
N PHE A 39 36.30 18.31 18.45
CA PHE A 39 36.05 16.88 18.24
C PHE A 39 35.67 16.58 16.80
N TRP A 40 36.24 15.50 16.27
CA TRP A 40 36.02 15.06 14.89
C TRP A 40 35.56 13.60 14.86
N CYS A 41 34.60 13.27 14.01
CA CYS A 41 34.17 11.90 13.75
C CYS A 41 33.67 11.72 12.32
N CYS A 42 33.36 10.48 11.94
CA CYS A 42 32.55 10.24 10.75
C CYS A 42 31.12 10.74 10.99
N CYS A 43 30.51 11.34 9.97
CA CYS A 43 29.16 11.86 10.09
C CYS A 43 28.14 10.77 10.44
N PRO A 44 27.28 11.00 11.46
CA PRO A 44 26.19 10.08 11.77
C PRO A 44 24.97 10.27 10.87
N PHE A 45 24.91 11.37 10.10
CA PHE A 45 23.78 11.70 9.21
C PHE A 45 23.94 11.15 7.79
N HIS A 46 25.16 10.92 7.33
CA HIS A 46 25.45 10.28 6.05
C HIS A 46 26.64 9.33 6.18
N GLY A 47 26.58 8.18 5.51
CA GLY A 47 27.60 7.14 5.64
C GLY A 47 28.90 7.49 4.92
N GLU A 48 29.92 7.89 5.67
CA GLU A 48 31.26 8.19 5.15
C GLU A 48 32.37 7.44 5.91
N LYS A 49 33.52 7.23 5.25
CA LYS A 49 34.68 6.53 5.83
C LYS A 49 35.74 7.46 6.43
N THR A 50 35.73 8.74 6.05
CA THR A 50 36.68 9.75 6.50
C THR A 50 36.02 10.73 7.46
N PRO A 51 36.65 11.08 8.60
CA PRO A 51 36.05 12.02 9.55
C PRO A 51 35.88 13.42 8.95
N SER A 52 34.64 13.81 8.67
CA SER A 52 34.25 15.15 8.19
C SER A 52 33.28 15.88 9.13
N PHE A 53 32.81 15.22 10.18
CA PHE A 53 31.90 15.80 11.16
C PHE A 53 32.68 16.43 12.31
N HIS A 54 32.54 17.74 12.46
CA HIS A 54 33.21 18.55 13.47
C HIS A 54 32.21 19.02 14.53
N CYS A 55 32.63 18.94 15.79
CA CYS A 55 31.86 19.30 16.97
C CYS A 55 32.73 20.19 17.87
N ASP A 56 32.25 21.40 18.16
CA ASP A 56 32.94 22.38 19.00
C ASP A 56 32.16 22.61 20.30
N ASP A 57 32.72 22.17 21.42
CA ASP A 57 32.14 22.33 22.75
C ASP A 57 32.05 23.78 23.21
N ARG A 58 32.94 24.65 22.74
CA ARG A 58 32.94 26.07 23.15
C ARG A 58 31.82 26.84 22.45
N GLN A 59 31.56 26.49 21.20
CA GLN A 59 30.47 27.07 20.43
C GLN A 59 29.13 26.35 20.67
N GLY A 60 29.16 25.14 21.23
CA GLY A 60 27.96 24.32 21.43
C GLY A 60 27.31 23.89 20.11
N ARG A 61 28.10 23.75 19.04
CA ARG A 61 27.61 23.51 17.67
C ARG A 61 28.38 22.41 16.97
N TYR A 62 27.70 21.73 16.05
CA TYR A 62 28.32 20.81 15.10
C TYR A 62 28.16 21.31 13.67
N TYR A 63 29.09 20.89 12.83
CA TYR A 63 29.05 21.09 11.39
C TYR A 63 29.68 19.90 10.68
N CYS A 64 29.03 19.40 9.64
CA CYS A 64 29.59 18.38 8.78
C CYS A 64 30.07 18.95 7.45
N PHE A 65 31.36 18.78 7.15
CA PHE A 65 31.96 19.24 5.90
C PHE A 65 31.61 18.35 4.69
N GLY A 66 31.05 17.16 4.90
CA GLY A 66 30.61 16.27 3.82
C GLY A 66 29.20 16.58 3.30
N CYS A 67 28.22 16.73 4.20
CA CYS A 67 26.81 16.92 3.84
C CYS A 67 26.23 18.28 4.25
N ASN A 68 27.04 19.19 4.80
CA ASN A 68 26.68 20.54 5.22
C ASN A 68 25.63 20.62 6.35
N THR A 69 25.28 19.50 7.00
CA THR A 69 24.40 19.52 8.18
C THR A 69 25.08 20.26 9.34
N ASN A 70 24.29 21.03 10.09
CA ASN A 70 24.76 21.85 11.19
C ASN A 70 23.65 22.04 12.22
N GLY A 71 24.03 22.23 13.48
CA GLY A 71 23.06 22.38 14.56
C GLY A 71 23.67 22.43 15.94
N ASP A 72 22.81 22.41 16.96
CA ASP A 72 23.17 22.30 18.37
C ASP A 72 22.77 20.92 18.95
N ILE A 73 22.91 20.75 20.27
CA ILE A 73 22.52 19.52 20.98
C ILE A 73 21.05 19.13 20.77
N PHE A 74 20.15 20.09 20.59
CA PHE A 74 18.72 19.82 20.38
C PHE A 74 18.46 19.44 18.94
N THR A 75 19.04 20.17 17.98
CA THR A 75 18.95 19.84 16.56
C THR A 75 19.50 18.45 16.30
N PHE A 76 20.64 18.10 16.91
CA PHE A 76 21.25 16.78 16.78
C PHE A 76 20.27 15.67 17.16
N LEU A 77 19.59 15.78 18.30
CA LEU A 77 18.59 14.80 18.74
C LEU A 77 17.30 14.84 17.90
N CYS A 78 16.86 16.02 17.48
CA CYS A 78 15.68 16.13 16.63
C CYS A 78 15.92 15.46 15.26
N GLU A 79 17.07 15.70 14.64
CA GLU A 79 17.38 15.21 13.30
C GLU A 79 17.88 13.77 13.30
N LEU A 80 18.78 13.41 14.23
CA LEU A 80 19.35 12.07 14.27
C LEU A 80 18.42 11.06 14.92
N ASP A 81 17.76 11.44 16.02
CA ASP A 81 16.80 10.57 16.69
C ASP A 81 15.36 10.77 16.18
N GLY A 82 15.03 11.80 15.41
CA GLY A 82 13.63 12.06 15.03
C GLY A 82 12.77 12.40 16.25
N LEU A 83 13.36 12.99 17.29
CA LEU A 83 12.62 13.43 18.49
C LEU A 83 11.88 14.74 18.20
N ARG A 84 10.71 14.93 18.82
CA ARG A 84 10.08 16.25 18.87
C ARG A 84 10.95 17.17 19.75
N PHE A 85 10.98 18.47 19.45
CA PHE A 85 11.79 19.42 20.21
C PHE A 85 11.56 19.34 21.73
N SER A 86 10.31 19.25 22.19
CA SER A 86 10.01 19.08 23.62
C SER A 86 10.56 17.79 24.23
N GLU A 87 10.63 16.70 23.45
CA GLU A 87 11.21 15.43 23.87
C GLU A 87 12.73 15.47 23.89
N ALA A 88 13.35 16.18 22.94
CA ALA A 88 14.78 16.44 22.96
C ALA A 88 15.15 17.26 24.21
N VAL A 89 14.34 18.26 24.56
CA VAL A 89 14.53 19.05 25.78
C VAL A 89 14.36 18.21 27.04
N GLU A 90 13.32 17.40 27.14
CA GLU A 90 13.13 16.49 28.28
C GLU A 90 14.30 15.50 28.43
N ARG A 91 14.72 14.88 27.32
CA ARG A 91 15.84 13.93 27.33
C ARG A 91 17.16 14.57 27.72
N LEU A 92 17.43 15.79 27.23
CA LEU A 92 18.64 16.53 27.60
C LEU A 92 18.55 17.07 29.02
N ALA A 93 17.36 17.45 29.49
CA ALA A 93 17.15 17.83 30.89
C ALA A 93 17.44 16.65 31.82
N ASP A 94 16.89 15.46 31.52
CA ASP A 94 17.19 14.24 32.29
C ASP A 94 18.68 13.90 32.26
N PHE A 95 19.32 14.03 31.09
CA PHE A 95 20.76 13.80 30.94
C PHE A 95 21.63 14.81 31.69
N ALA A 96 21.16 16.06 31.80
CA ALA A 96 21.76 17.12 32.60
C ALA A 96 21.39 17.06 34.10
N GLY A 97 20.57 16.09 34.52
CA GLY A 97 20.03 16.01 35.88
C GLY A 97 19.11 17.19 36.26
N MET A 98 18.48 17.82 35.27
CA MET A 98 17.61 18.99 35.42
C MET A 98 16.14 18.57 35.44
N LYS A 99 15.38 19.13 36.40
CA LYS A 99 13.92 19.01 36.39
C LYS A 99 13.34 20.00 35.38
N LEU A 100 12.42 19.53 34.55
CA LEU A 100 11.68 20.41 33.63
C LEU A 100 10.93 21.50 34.42
N PRO A 101 10.93 22.76 33.95
CA PRO A 101 10.22 23.84 34.61
C PRO A 101 8.73 23.54 34.57
N VAL A 102 8.12 23.50 35.75
CA VAL A 102 6.67 23.39 35.91
C VAL A 102 6.10 24.75 35.54
N PHE A 103 5.29 24.81 34.48
CA PHE A 103 4.56 26.03 34.18
C PHE A 103 3.49 26.23 35.25
N ASP A 104 3.61 27.33 35.97
CA ASP A 104 2.67 27.75 36.99
C ASP A 104 1.38 28.22 36.29
N SER A 105 0.49 27.27 35.97
CA SER A 105 -0.94 27.57 35.85
C SER A 105 -1.51 27.46 37.25
N GLN A 106 -1.71 28.61 37.89
CA GLN A 106 -2.34 28.68 39.21
C GLN A 106 -3.67 27.93 39.25
N ASN A 107 -3.63 26.69 39.71
CA ASN A 107 -4.73 25.92 40.29
C ASN A 107 -4.20 24.59 40.86
N HIS A 108 -3.28 24.68 41.82
CA HIS A 108 -2.81 23.53 42.58
C HIS A 108 -3.82 23.10 43.65
N LYS A 109 -4.87 22.39 43.23
CA LYS A 109 -5.56 21.36 44.03
C LYS A 109 -5.95 20.19 43.13
N GLY A 110 -5.06 19.20 43.01
CA GLY A 110 -5.42 17.84 42.56
C GLY A 110 -4.98 17.39 41.16
N GLU A 111 -3.82 17.81 40.64
CA GLU A 111 -3.26 17.24 39.41
C GLU A 111 -2.38 16.02 39.70
N ILE A 112 -2.82 14.85 39.22
CA ILE A 112 -2.05 13.60 39.21
C ILE A 112 -0.83 13.79 38.30
N LYS A 113 0.38 13.44 38.78
CA LYS A 113 1.58 13.54 37.94
C LYS A 113 1.47 12.54 36.80
N LYS A 114 1.85 12.95 35.57
CA LYS A 114 1.84 12.06 34.40
C LYS A 114 2.63 10.76 34.61
N SER A 115 3.69 10.79 35.42
CA SER A 115 4.45 9.59 35.84
C SER A 115 3.54 8.53 36.43
N ASP A 116 2.63 8.95 37.30
CA ASP A 116 1.76 8.07 38.07
C ASP A 116 0.74 7.38 37.15
N LEU A 117 0.28 8.08 36.11
CA LEU A 117 -0.64 7.52 35.11
C LEU A 117 0.05 6.42 34.26
N TYR A 118 1.32 6.60 33.88
CA TYR A 118 2.07 5.56 33.17
C TYR A 118 2.24 4.29 34.01
N ASP A 119 2.50 4.43 35.32
CA ASP A 119 2.61 3.30 36.23
C ASP A 119 1.28 2.54 36.36
N ILE A 120 0.15 3.27 36.42
CA ILE A 120 -1.19 2.67 36.42
C ILE A 120 -1.45 1.91 35.11
N MET A 121 -1.09 2.49 33.97
CA MET A 121 -1.25 1.84 32.66
C MET A 121 -0.41 0.56 32.56
N LYS A 122 0.81 0.57 33.11
CA LYS A 122 1.66 -0.63 33.20
C LYS A 122 1.01 -1.70 34.08
N ILE A 123 0.52 -1.33 35.27
CA ILE A 123 -0.18 -2.26 36.17
C ILE A 123 -1.41 -2.88 35.47
N ALA A 124 -2.18 -2.08 34.73
CA ALA A 124 -3.32 -2.57 33.96
C ALA A 124 -2.90 -3.53 32.84
N ALA A 125 -1.80 -3.23 32.13
CA ALA A 125 -1.25 -4.12 31.11
C ALA A 125 -0.81 -5.47 31.71
N ASP A 126 -0.12 -5.44 32.84
CA ASP A 126 0.30 -6.65 33.57
C ASP A 126 -0.91 -7.48 34.03
N PHE A 127 -1.95 -6.81 34.54
CA PHE A 127 -3.21 -7.46 34.92
C PHE A 127 -3.84 -8.21 33.74
N PHE A 128 -3.95 -7.57 32.58
CA PHE A 128 -4.52 -8.22 31.40
C PHE A 128 -3.66 -9.38 30.88
N GLN A 129 -2.33 -9.22 30.85
CA GLN A 129 -1.41 -10.30 30.45
C GLN A 129 -1.53 -11.52 31.38
N ASN A 130 -1.54 -11.30 32.70
CA ASN A 130 -1.71 -12.37 33.68
C ASN A 130 -3.04 -13.12 33.50
N ASN A 131 -4.14 -12.39 33.23
CA ASN A 131 -5.44 -13.00 32.95
C ASN A 131 -5.43 -13.84 31.67
N LEU A 132 -4.67 -13.43 30.64
CA LEU A 132 -4.52 -14.22 29.42
C LEU A 132 -3.80 -15.54 29.68
N HIS A 133 -2.89 -15.60 30.66
CA HIS A 133 -2.20 -16.85 31.02
C HIS A 133 -3.03 -17.75 31.96
N HIS A 134 -3.90 -17.17 32.79
CA HIS A 134 -4.72 -17.92 33.73
C HIS A 134 -5.87 -18.70 33.05
N GLN A 135 -6.55 -19.58 33.79
CA GLN A 135 -7.66 -20.40 33.26
C GLN A 135 -8.77 -19.57 32.60
N ILE A 136 -9.06 -18.37 33.13
CA ILE A 136 -10.08 -17.47 32.58
C ILE A 136 -9.77 -16.99 31.15
N GLY A 137 -8.50 -16.99 30.75
CA GLY A 137 -8.05 -16.62 29.40
C GLY A 137 -8.11 -17.77 28.39
N ALA A 138 -8.62 -18.96 28.73
CA ALA A 138 -8.58 -20.13 27.85
C ALA A 138 -9.23 -19.89 26.48
N GLN A 139 -10.42 -19.28 26.46
CA GLN A 139 -11.11 -18.95 25.20
C GLN A 139 -10.33 -17.92 24.36
N ALA A 140 -9.72 -16.92 25.01
CA ALA A 140 -8.89 -15.93 24.34
C ALA A 140 -7.64 -16.56 23.72
N ARG A 141 -6.96 -17.47 24.43
CA ARG A 141 -5.80 -18.21 23.91
C ARG A 141 -6.18 -19.12 22.75
N HIS A 142 -7.32 -19.80 22.83
CA HIS A 142 -7.82 -20.62 21.73
C HIS A 142 -8.06 -19.77 20.47
N TYR A 143 -8.77 -18.66 20.62
CA TYR A 143 -9.01 -17.70 19.54
C TYR A 143 -7.71 -17.18 18.90
N LEU A 144 -6.72 -16.80 19.73
CA LEU A 144 -5.41 -16.34 19.26
C LEU A 144 -4.66 -17.45 18.51
N GLY A 145 -4.74 -18.69 19.00
CA GLY A 145 -4.18 -19.87 18.36
C GLY A 145 -4.78 -20.16 16.99
N GLU A 146 -6.10 -20.06 16.83
CA GLU A 146 -6.78 -20.19 15.52
C GLU A 146 -6.33 -19.12 14.52
N ARG A 147 -5.95 -17.94 15.00
CA ARG A 147 -5.32 -16.87 14.20
C ARG A 147 -3.81 -17.00 14.07
N GLY A 148 -3.23 -18.10 14.55
CA GLY A 148 -1.81 -18.36 14.47
C GLY A 148 -0.94 -17.41 15.30
N VAL A 149 -1.50 -16.72 16.29
CA VAL A 149 -0.76 -15.89 17.25
C VAL A 149 -0.21 -16.80 18.35
N THR A 150 1.10 -17.04 18.30
CA THR A 150 1.80 -17.88 19.29
C THR A 150 1.91 -17.19 20.64
N LEU A 151 2.21 -17.95 21.70
CA LEU A 151 2.45 -17.38 23.04
C LEU A 151 3.63 -16.39 23.05
N GLU A 152 4.67 -16.66 22.26
CA GLU A 152 5.81 -15.76 22.09
C GLU A 152 5.40 -14.44 21.44
N LEU A 153 4.56 -14.50 20.40
CA LEU A 153 4.05 -13.32 19.74
C LEU A 153 3.09 -12.53 20.65
N ALA A 154 2.23 -13.23 21.38
CA ALA A 154 1.37 -12.62 22.40
C ALA A 154 2.20 -11.89 23.46
N LYS A 155 3.28 -12.49 23.95
CA LYS A 155 4.21 -11.86 24.90
C LYS A 155 4.93 -10.65 24.28
N ARG A 156 5.38 -10.76 23.03
CA ARG A 156 6.06 -9.67 22.30
C ARG A 156 5.18 -8.43 22.16
N PHE A 157 3.89 -8.62 21.89
CA PHE A 157 2.91 -7.54 21.77
C PHE A 157 2.17 -7.22 23.09
N GLN A 158 2.60 -7.83 24.21
CA GLN A 158 1.98 -7.67 25.53
C GLN A 158 0.46 -7.94 25.53
N ILE A 159 -0.01 -8.85 24.66
CA ILE A 159 -1.44 -9.16 24.51
C ILE A 159 -1.97 -9.69 25.84
N GLY A 160 -3.15 -9.20 26.23
CA GLY A 160 -3.82 -9.59 27.45
C GLY A 160 -5.28 -10.00 27.25
N PHE A 161 -5.97 -10.28 28.34
CA PHE A 161 -7.40 -10.59 28.37
C PHE A 161 -8.11 -9.81 29.47
N ALA A 162 -9.16 -9.09 29.09
CA ALA A 162 -10.11 -8.47 30.00
C ALA A 162 -11.21 -9.48 30.36
N PRO A 163 -11.36 -9.85 31.64
CA PRO A 163 -12.38 -10.80 32.08
C PRO A 163 -13.80 -10.33 31.79
N VAL A 164 -14.77 -11.25 31.93
CA VAL A 164 -16.20 -10.95 31.72
C VAL A 164 -16.77 -10.01 32.79
N GLY A 165 -16.21 -10.08 34.01
CA GLY A 165 -16.66 -9.29 35.17
C GLY A 165 -16.65 -7.78 34.90
N ARG A 166 -17.59 -7.06 35.52
CA ARG A 166 -17.76 -5.61 35.31
C ARG A 166 -16.76 -4.74 36.07
N THR A 167 -16.09 -5.27 37.09
CA THR A 167 -15.24 -4.49 38.01
C THR A 167 -13.89 -5.16 38.28
N ALA A 168 -13.54 -6.22 37.54
CA ALA A 168 -12.35 -7.01 37.84
C ALA A 168 -11.05 -6.17 37.84
N LEU A 169 -10.89 -5.26 36.87
CA LEU A 169 -9.76 -4.34 36.83
C LEU A 169 -9.89 -3.27 37.91
N LYS A 170 -11.08 -2.66 38.07
CA LYS A 170 -11.35 -1.66 39.12
C LYS A 170 -10.96 -2.17 40.50
N ASP A 171 -11.37 -3.38 40.85
CA ASP A 171 -11.16 -3.98 42.16
C ASP A 171 -9.66 -4.29 42.36
N ALA A 172 -8.98 -4.80 41.32
CA ALA A 172 -7.54 -5.05 41.34
C ALA A 172 -6.70 -3.76 41.49
N LEU A 173 -7.09 -2.67 40.84
CA LEU A 173 -6.41 -1.38 40.96
C LEU A 173 -6.72 -0.70 42.31
N SER A 174 -7.97 -0.80 42.78
CA SER A 174 -8.39 -0.25 44.09
C SER A 174 -7.63 -0.93 45.24
N ALA A 175 -7.42 -2.25 45.16
CA ALA A 175 -6.61 -3.00 46.12
C ALA A 175 -5.14 -2.54 46.19
N ARG A 176 -4.65 -1.85 45.16
CA ARG A 176 -3.32 -1.23 45.11
C ARG A 176 -3.31 0.26 45.51
N GLY A 177 -4.43 0.76 46.04
CA GLY A 177 -4.56 2.16 46.48
C GLY A 177 -4.73 3.16 45.34
N ILE A 178 -5.02 2.72 44.11
CA ILE A 178 -5.28 3.61 42.97
C ILE A 178 -6.70 4.15 43.10
N SER A 179 -6.87 5.47 43.00
CA SER A 179 -8.19 6.12 43.12
C SER A 179 -9.02 5.96 41.85
N LEU A 180 -10.35 5.99 41.98
CA LEU A 180 -11.28 5.91 40.83
C LEU A 180 -10.99 6.98 39.77
N LYS A 181 -10.74 8.22 40.20
CA LYS A 181 -10.40 9.34 39.33
C LYS A 181 -9.16 9.04 38.47
N GLN A 182 -8.11 8.47 39.05
CA GLN A 182 -6.92 8.09 38.29
C GLN A 182 -7.22 7.00 37.24
N MET A 183 -8.11 6.06 37.54
CA MET A 183 -8.51 5.02 36.58
C MET A 183 -9.34 5.61 35.43
N GLU A 184 -10.19 6.59 35.73
CA GLU A 184 -10.97 7.35 34.74
C GLU A 184 -10.07 8.21 33.85
N ASP A 185 -9.10 8.91 34.43
CA ASP A 185 -8.10 9.73 33.71
C ASP A 185 -7.24 8.86 32.76
N CYS A 186 -7.02 7.59 33.11
CA CYS A 186 -6.38 6.59 32.24
C CYS A 186 -7.35 5.96 31.20
N GLY A 187 -8.64 6.30 31.25
CA GLY A 187 -9.66 5.75 30.35
C GLY A 187 -9.98 4.26 30.58
N LEU A 188 -9.69 3.75 31.78
CA LEU A 188 -9.88 2.34 32.15
C LEU A 188 -11.30 2.04 32.64
N LEU A 189 -11.99 3.05 33.17
CA LEU A 189 -13.38 2.95 33.64
C LEU A 189 -14.34 3.73 32.74
N ILE A 190 -15.59 3.33 32.79
CA ILE A 190 -16.74 4.10 32.30
C ILE A 190 -17.52 4.55 33.52
N SER A 191 -17.69 5.86 33.64
CA SER A 191 -18.50 6.55 34.65
C SER A 191 -19.32 7.65 33.97
N GLY A 192 -20.28 8.22 34.71
CA GLY A 192 -21.19 9.25 34.21
C GLY A 192 -22.30 9.51 35.22
N GLU A 193 -23.05 10.59 35.02
CA GLU A 193 -24.15 11.00 35.92
C GLU A 193 -25.22 9.90 36.05
N ASP A 194 -25.49 9.17 34.96
CA ASP A 194 -26.45 8.05 34.91
C ASP A 194 -25.86 6.70 35.37
N ILE A 195 -24.60 6.65 35.80
CA ILE A 195 -23.90 5.41 36.15
C ILE A 195 -23.64 5.38 37.65
N THR A 196 -24.49 4.64 38.38
CA THR A 196 -24.41 4.51 39.86
C THR A 196 -23.08 3.93 40.35
N THR A 197 -22.44 3.07 39.56
CA THR A 197 -21.15 2.48 39.93
C THR A 197 -20.24 2.40 38.70
N PRO A 198 -19.08 3.08 38.72
CA PRO A 198 -18.08 2.97 37.67
C PRO A 198 -17.69 1.51 37.43
N TYR A 199 -17.53 1.17 36.15
CA TYR A 199 -17.24 -0.20 35.72
C TYR A 199 -16.15 -0.21 34.65
N ASP A 200 -15.46 -1.35 34.52
CA ASP A 200 -14.34 -1.53 33.60
C ASP A 200 -14.76 -1.26 32.17
N ARG A 201 -13.98 -0.47 31.43
CA ARG A 201 -14.26 -0.18 30.01
C ARG A 201 -14.20 -1.44 29.15
N PHE A 202 -13.17 -2.25 29.36
CA PHE A 202 -12.93 -3.47 28.61
C PHE A 202 -13.44 -4.68 29.40
N ARG A 203 -14.30 -5.47 28.76
CA ARG A 203 -14.92 -6.66 29.36
C ARG A 203 -15.07 -7.73 28.29
N ASN A 204 -14.72 -8.97 28.61
CA ASN A 204 -14.72 -10.11 27.70
C ASN A 204 -14.00 -9.82 26.35
N ARG A 205 -12.78 -9.25 26.44
CA ARG A 205 -12.04 -8.78 25.28
C ARG A 205 -10.58 -9.22 25.33
N ILE A 206 -10.03 -9.60 24.17
CA ILE A 206 -8.58 -9.66 23.97
C ILE A 206 -8.06 -8.23 23.94
N ILE A 207 -7.00 -7.96 24.69
CA ILE A 207 -6.44 -6.62 24.89
C ILE A 207 -5.13 -6.49 24.14
N PHE A 208 -5.02 -5.40 23.38
CA PHE A 208 -3.83 -4.98 22.64
C PHE A 208 -3.33 -3.66 23.25
N PRO A 209 -2.25 -3.67 24.04
CA PRO A 209 -1.66 -2.44 24.57
C PRO A 209 -1.19 -1.52 23.45
N ILE A 210 -1.48 -0.23 23.58
CA ILE A 210 -1.07 0.81 22.65
C ILE A 210 0.03 1.62 23.33
N GLU A 211 1.18 1.71 22.68
CA GLU A 211 2.37 2.37 23.21
C GLU A 211 2.61 3.76 22.60
N ASP A 212 3.22 4.66 23.37
CA ASP A 212 3.84 5.86 22.81
C ASP A 212 5.15 5.52 22.08
N LEU A 213 5.78 6.50 21.43
CA LEU A 213 7.04 6.29 20.70
C LEU A 213 8.24 5.89 21.58
N ARG A 214 8.10 5.91 22.91
CA ARG A 214 9.10 5.44 23.87
C ARG A 214 8.83 4.00 24.31
N GLY A 215 7.74 3.38 23.86
CA GLY A 215 7.34 2.03 24.25
C GLY A 215 6.59 1.95 25.58
N ARG A 216 6.04 3.07 26.06
CA ARG A 216 5.22 3.08 27.29
C ARG A 216 3.75 2.92 26.93
N VAL A 217 3.02 2.06 27.64
CA VAL A 217 1.59 1.85 27.43
C VAL A 217 0.82 3.13 27.78
N VAL A 218 0.06 3.65 26.81
CA VAL A 218 -0.77 4.87 26.95
C VAL A 218 -2.25 4.61 26.75
N ALA A 219 -2.61 3.49 26.10
CA ALA A 219 -4.00 3.10 25.86
C ALA A 219 -4.11 1.60 25.60
N PHE A 220 -5.35 1.14 25.38
CA PHE A 220 -5.65 -0.24 25.01
C PHE A 220 -6.64 -0.29 23.84
N GLY A 221 -6.40 -1.22 22.92
CA GLY A 221 -7.40 -1.75 21.99
C GLY A 221 -8.00 -3.04 22.55
N GLY A 222 -9.28 -3.29 22.30
CA GLY A 222 -10.00 -4.42 22.87
C GLY A 222 -10.90 -5.10 21.84
N ARG A 223 -10.61 -6.36 21.52
CA ARG A 223 -11.42 -7.16 20.60
C ARG A 223 -12.38 -8.08 21.34
N SER A 224 -13.66 -8.01 21.01
CA SER A 224 -14.68 -8.88 21.57
C SER A 224 -14.49 -10.34 21.15
N LEU A 225 -14.67 -11.26 22.10
CA LEU A 225 -14.88 -12.69 21.83
C LEU A 225 -16.35 -13.03 21.61
N ASP A 226 -17.25 -12.17 22.10
CA ASP A 226 -18.69 -12.31 21.88
C ASP A 226 -19.06 -11.83 20.46
N LYS A 227 -19.69 -12.72 19.68
CA LYS A 227 -20.19 -12.46 18.33
C LYS A 227 -21.32 -11.42 18.30
N ASN A 228 -22.08 -11.30 19.40
CA ASN A 228 -23.21 -10.38 19.53
C ASN A 228 -22.82 -9.02 20.13
N ALA A 229 -21.53 -8.80 20.39
CA ALA A 229 -21.08 -7.53 20.94
C ALA A 229 -21.34 -6.37 19.95
N ARG A 230 -21.83 -5.24 20.48
CA ARG A 230 -22.13 -4.02 19.71
C ARG A 230 -20.97 -3.54 18.83
N THR A 231 -19.73 -3.73 19.28
CA THR A 231 -18.53 -3.38 18.51
C THR A 231 -17.48 -4.49 18.61
N LYS A 232 -17.01 -4.96 17.45
CA LYS A 232 -15.96 -5.99 17.34
C LYS A 232 -14.65 -5.51 17.97
N TYR A 233 -14.24 -4.27 17.67
CA TYR A 233 -13.09 -3.60 18.28
C TYR A 233 -13.52 -2.35 19.04
N LEU A 234 -12.87 -2.11 20.18
CA LEU A 234 -13.07 -0.94 21.03
C LEU A 234 -11.71 -0.39 21.43
N ASN A 235 -11.49 0.92 21.26
CA ASN A 235 -10.27 1.58 21.73
C ASN A 235 -10.57 2.37 23.02
N SER A 236 -9.53 2.63 23.82
CA SER A 236 -9.58 3.62 24.91
C SER A 236 -10.15 4.96 24.42
N PRO A 237 -10.80 5.75 25.29
CA PRO A 237 -11.18 7.12 24.95
C PRO A 237 -9.93 7.99 24.80
N GLU A 238 -10.09 9.24 24.34
CA GLU A 238 -9.01 10.23 24.42
C GLU A 238 -8.66 10.48 25.90
N THR A 239 -7.37 10.57 26.23
CA THR A 239 -6.88 10.86 27.58
C THR A 239 -5.70 11.82 27.53
N VAL A 240 -5.20 12.23 28.70
CA VAL A 240 -3.98 13.05 28.81
C VAL A 240 -2.73 12.33 28.28
N LEU A 241 -2.72 10.99 28.30
CA LEU A 241 -1.63 10.17 27.79
C LEU A 241 -1.82 9.74 26.34
N PHE A 242 -3.06 9.71 25.85
CA PHE A 242 -3.40 9.07 24.60
C PHE A 242 -4.30 9.94 23.71
N HIS A 243 -3.80 10.19 22.51
CA HIS A 243 -4.58 10.80 21.44
C HIS A 243 -4.59 9.92 20.21
N LYS A 244 -5.77 9.45 19.79
CA LYS A 244 -5.90 8.53 18.64
C LYS A 244 -5.32 9.13 17.38
N GLY A 245 -5.60 10.41 17.15
CA GLY A 245 -5.19 11.12 15.95
C GLY A 245 -3.69 11.41 15.83
N ASN A 246 -2.87 11.10 16.84
CA ASN A 246 -1.41 11.26 16.77
C ASN A 246 -0.62 9.99 17.14
N THR A 247 -1.32 8.89 17.40
CA THR A 247 -0.73 7.61 17.81
C THR A 247 -0.98 6.56 16.74
N LEU A 248 0.02 5.74 16.48
CA LEU A 248 -0.06 4.57 15.60
C LEU A 248 0.30 3.34 16.43
N TYR A 249 -0.49 2.28 16.29
CA TYR A 249 -0.17 1.01 16.91
C TYR A 249 1.18 0.48 16.41
N ASN A 250 2.00 -0.07 17.31
CA ASN A 250 3.33 -0.63 17.03
C ASN A 250 4.38 0.37 16.51
N ALA A 251 4.14 1.68 16.58
CA ALA A 251 5.06 2.70 16.08
C ALA A 251 6.42 2.72 16.79
N ALA A 252 6.46 2.44 18.10
CA ALA A 252 7.70 2.36 18.87
C ALA A 252 8.63 1.25 18.33
N SER A 253 8.06 0.06 18.11
CA SER A 253 8.76 -1.10 17.55
C SER A 253 9.22 -0.83 16.12
N ALA A 254 8.34 -0.33 15.26
CA ALA A 254 8.67 0.01 13.87
C ALA A 254 9.80 1.05 13.79
N ARG A 255 9.78 2.09 14.65
CA ARG A 255 10.85 3.09 14.76
C ARG A 255 12.17 2.48 15.22
N LYS A 256 12.14 1.61 16.23
CA LYS A 256 13.34 0.91 16.71
C LYS A 256 13.96 0.09 15.58
N ASN A 257 13.14 -0.72 14.89
CA ASN A 257 13.58 -1.58 13.80
C ASN A 257 14.09 -0.79 12.58
N SER A 258 13.58 0.43 12.35
CA SER A 258 14.06 1.31 11.28
C SER A 258 15.51 1.80 11.49
N ARG A 259 15.97 1.89 12.74
CA ARG A 259 17.34 2.36 13.06
C ARG A 259 18.40 1.26 12.97
N PHE A 260 18.02 -0.01 13.09
CA PHE A 260 18.95 -1.15 13.07
C PHE A 260 19.18 -1.73 11.67
N SER A 261 18.43 -1.29 10.66
CA SER A 261 18.58 -1.69 9.24
C SER A 261 19.83 -1.06 8.58
N GLY A 262 21.01 -1.26 9.14
CA GLY A 262 22.31 -1.00 8.50
C GLY A 262 22.81 -2.17 7.63
N ARG A 263 21.94 -3.14 7.33
CA ARG A 263 22.27 -4.36 6.58
C ARG A 263 21.25 -4.57 5.45
N GLY A 264 21.59 -4.13 4.24
CA GLY A 264 21.16 -4.66 2.94
C GLY A 264 19.67 -4.67 2.54
N GLU A 265 18.74 -4.88 3.46
CA GLU A 265 17.31 -5.02 3.18
C GLU A 265 16.54 -3.88 3.86
N THR A 266 16.38 -2.78 3.13
CA THR A 266 15.52 -1.67 3.54
C THR A 266 14.08 -1.98 3.14
N HIS A 267 13.39 -2.80 3.92
CA HIS A 267 11.93 -2.84 3.83
C HIS A 267 11.36 -1.52 4.36
N SER A 268 10.48 -0.90 3.56
CA SER A 268 9.78 0.31 3.97
C SER A 268 8.73 0.03 5.03
N ILE A 269 8.47 1.01 5.88
CA ILE A 269 7.39 0.94 6.86
C ILE A 269 6.04 0.69 6.17
N LEU A 270 5.33 -0.31 6.65
CA LEU A 270 4.04 -0.75 6.14
C LEU A 270 2.93 -0.28 7.08
N VAL A 271 1.90 0.35 6.54
CA VAL A 271 0.71 0.79 7.27
C VAL A 271 -0.44 -0.10 6.86
N VAL A 272 -1.06 -0.78 7.82
CA VAL A 272 -2.22 -1.67 7.63
C VAL A 272 -3.40 -1.19 8.46
N GLU A 273 -4.57 -1.83 8.33
CA GLU A 273 -5.80 -1.33 8.92
C GLU A 273 -5.95 -1.63 10.42
N GLY A 274 -5.50 -2.80 10.88
CA GLY A 274 -5.82 -3.29 12.22
C GLY A 274 -4.65 -3.87 13.01
N TYR A 275 -4.91 -4.11 14.31
CA TYR A 275 -3.97 -4.73 15.24
C TYR A 275 -3.53 -6.12 14.79
N MET A 276 -4.49 -6.92 14.30
CA MET A 276 -4.22 -8.29 13.88
C MET A 276 -3.33 -8.32 12.65
N ASP A 277 -3.52 -7.42 11.69
CA ASP A 277 -2.70 -7.36 10.48
C ASP A 277 -1.24 -7.03 10.83
N VAL A 278 -1.02 -6.09 11.75
CA VAL A 278 0.32 -5.78 12.29
C VAL A 278 0.97 -7.03 12.89
N ILE A 279 0.22 -7.79 13.70
CA ILE A 279 0.72 -8.99 14.38
C ILE A 279 1.02 -10.09 13.35
N THR A 280 0.11 -10.34 12.41
CA THR A 280 0.27 -11.35 11.36
C THR A 280 1.46 -11.04 10.44
N LEU A 281 1.63 -9.78 10.05
CA LEU A 281 2.76 -9.38 9.21
C LEU A 281 4.10 -9.44 9.96
N THR A 282 4.10 -9.07 11.24
CA THR A 282 5.28 -9.21 12.11
C THR A 282 5.67 -10.67 12.28
N LYS A 283 4.69 -11.58 12.41
CA LYS A 283 4.94 -13.03 12.50
C LYS A 283 5.71 -13.56 11.29
N VAL A 284 5.44 -13.04 10.09
CA VAL A 284 6.08 -13.51 8.85
C VAL A 284 7.33 -12.70 8.47
N GLY A 285 7.84 -11.84 9.36
CA GLY A 285 9.12 -11.15 9.20
C GLY A 285 9.03 -9.68 8.78
N PHE A 286 7.83 -9.12 8.59
CA PHE A 286 7.70 -7.68 8.39
C PHE A 286 7.80 -6.95 9.74
N GLU A 287 9.01 -6.50 10.04
CA GLU A 287 9.35 -5.92 11.35
C GLU A 287 8.95 -4.43 11.51
N LYS A 288 8.57 -3.77 10.41
CA LYS A 288 8.20 -2.34 10.37
C LYS A 288 6.74 -2.17 9.94
N VAL A 289 5.80 -2.61 10.78
CA VAL A 289 4.37 -2.54 10.46
C VAL A 289 3.63 -1.76 11.52
N VAL A 290 2.73 -0.87 11.12
CA VAL A 290 1.94 -0.02 12.02
C VAL A 290 0.49 0.05 11.56
N ALA A 291 -0.43 0.42 12.46
CA ALA A 291 -1.84 0.59 12.12
C ALA A 291 -2.45 1.84 12.78
N PRO A 292 -3.40 2.53 12.11
CA PRO A 292 -4.20 3.57 12.74
C PRO A 292 -5.21 2.96 13.72
N LEU A 293 -5.67 3.76 14.67
CA LEU A 293 -6.46 3.28 15.80
C LEU A 293 -7.97 3.41 15.53
N GLY A 294 -8.45 2.69 14.51
CA GLY A 294 -9.87 2.60 14.14
C GLY A 294 -10.45 3.85 13.49
N THR A 295 -9.60 4.68 12.87
CA THR A 295 -9.97 5.89 12.13
C THR A 295 -9.13 5.99 10.86
N ALA A 296 -9.59 6.76 9.88
CA ALA A 296 -8.78 7.05 8.70
C ALA A 296 -7.50 7.80 9.11
N LEU A 297 -6.38 7.48 8.47
CA LEU A 297 -5.07 8.06 8.78
C LEU A 297 -5.13 9.59 8.81
N THR A 298 -4.62 10.21 9.88
CA THR A 298 -4.63 11.66 10.09
C THR A 298 -3.37 12.33 9.53
N GLU A 299 -3.40 13.65 9.35
CA GLU A 299 -2.21 14.43 8.96
C GLU A 299 -1.06 14.30 9.96
N THR A 300 -1.37 14.24 11.26
CA THR A 300 -0.35 14.08 12.31
C THR A 300 0.28 12.70 12.28
N GLN A 301 -0.50 11.66 11.99
CA GLN A 301 0.02 10.30 11.80
C GLN A 301 0.86 10.20 10.51
N ILE A 302 0.48 10.86 9.42
CA ILE A 302 1.30 10.93 8.19
C ILE A 302 2.65 11.58 8.48
N LYS A 303 2.66 12.71 9.20
CA LYS A 303 3.91 13.38 9.61
C LYS A 303 4.75 12.49 10.52
N LEU A 304 4.11 11.74 11.42
CA LEU A 304 4.80 10.77 12.27
C LEU A 304 5.45 9.64 11.45
N LEU A 305 4.76 9.11 10.44
CA LEU A 305 5.33 8.12 9.52
C LEU A 305 6.57 8.67 8.82
N TRP A 306 6.51 9.89 8.29
CA TRP A 306 7.65 10.52 7.62
C TRP A 306 8.83 10.87 8.54
N GLN A 307 8.61 10.96 9.86
CA GLN A 307 9.69 11.04 10.84
C GLN A 307 10.40 9.69 11.05
N ILE A 308 9.72 8.58 10.75
CA ILE A 308 10.31 7.24 10.82
C ILE A 308 10.96 6.88 9.48
N GLU A 309 10.24 7.07 8.37
CA GLU A 309 10.72 6.77 7.02
C GLU A 309 10.01 7.64 5.96
N PRO A 310 10.73 8.18 4.95
CA PRO A 310 10.15 9.13 4.00
C PRO A 310 9.10 8.57 3.03
N ASN A 311 9.07 7.26 2.78
CA ASN A 311 8.19 6.64 1.78
C ASN A 311 7.43 5.42 2.33
N PRO A 312 6.54 5.61 3.31
CA PRO A 312 5.68 4.54 3.84
C PRO A 312 4.81 3.91 2.73
N ILE A 313 4.57 2.61 2.87
CA ILE A 313 3.66 1.83 2.02
C ILE A 313 2.36 1.62 2.81
N LEU A 314 1.22 2.02 2.24
CA LEU A 314 -0.08 1.83 2.85
C LEU A 314 -0.81 0.68 2.16
N CYS A 315 -1.08 -0.39 2.91
CA CYS A 315 -1.81 -1.55 2.45
C CYS A 315 -3.24 -1.46 2.98
N PHE A 316 -4.19 -1.43 2.06
CA PHE A 316 -5.62 -1.42 2.34
C PHE A 316 -6.23 -2.76 1.95
N ASP A 317 -7.32 -3.12 2.63
CA ASP A 317 -8.09 -4.30 2.25
C ASP A 317 -8.65 -4.13 0.83
N GLY A 318 -8.81 -5.23 0.11
CA GLY A 318 -9.20 -5.19 -1.31
C GLY A 318 -10.65 -4.82 -1.58
N ASP A 319 -11.39 -4.36 -0.57
CA ASP A 319 -12.80 -3.99 -0.70
C ASP A 319 -13.02 -2.50 -1.03
N ASP A 320 -14.26 -2.15 -1.32
CA ASP A 320 -14.69 -0.77 -1.58
C ASP A 320 -14.35 0.21 -0.45
N ALA A 321 -14.31 -0.27 0.80
CA ALA A 321 -14.05 0.56 1.97
C ALA A 321 -12.55 0.90 2.08
N GLY A 322 -11.68 -0.09 1.85
CA GLY A 322 -10.24 0.05 1.74
C GLY A 322 -9.85 0.97 0.59
N LEU A 323 -10.51 0.83 -0.57
CA LEU A 323 -10.29 1.74 -1.70
C LEU A 323 -10.66 3.20 -1.38
N LYS A 324 -11.84 3.42 -0.79
CA LYS A 324 -12.25 4.75 -0.32
C LYS A 324 -11.29 5.29 0.75
N ALA A 325 -10.73 4.42 1.59
CA ALA A 325 -9.73 4.80 2.58
C ALA A 325 -8.42 5.26 1.92
N ALA A 326 -7.93 4.53 0.90
CA ALA A 326 -6.75 4.92 0.12
C ALA A 326 -6.92 6.31 -0.50
N PHE A 327 -8.06 6.59 -1.12
CA PHE A 327 -8.36 7.90 -1.70
C PHE A 327 -8.39 9.02 -0.65
N ARG A 328 -9.03 8.78 0.50
CA ARG A 328 -9.03 9.75 1.60
C ARG A 328 -7.63 10.04 2.13
N VAL A 329 -6.73 9.06 2.11
CA VAL A 329 -5.33 9.30 2.49
C VAL A 329 -4.60 10.08 1.41
N ALA A 330 -4.80 9.75 0.12
CA ALA A 330 -4.24 10.50 -0.99
C ALA A 330 -4.57 12.00 -0.91
N ASP A 331 -5.83 12.33 -0.65
CA ASP A 331 -6.29 13.72 -0.52
C ASP A 331 -5.65 14.45 0.69
N ARG A 332 -5.39 13.75 1.79
CA ARG A 332 -4.70 14.32 2.97
C ARG A 332 -3.20 14.46 2.78
N VAL A 333 -2.58 13.60 1.98
CA VAL A 333 -1.13 13.62 1.74
C VAL A 333 -0.74 14.77 0.82
N LEU A 334 -1.53 15.06 -0.22
CA LEU A 334 -1.25 16.11 -1.20
C LEU A 334 -0.80 17.45 -0.59
N PRO A 335 -1.54 18.08 0.35
CA PRO A 335 -1.14 19.36 0.95
C PRO A 335 0.06 19.26 1.91
N LEU A 336 0.49 18.05 2.25
CA LEU A 336 1.59 17.78 3.18
C LEU A 336 2.91 17.41 2.48
N LEU A 337 2.88 17.09 1.17
CA LEU A 337 4.05 16.64 0.42
C LEU A 337 5.24 17.60 0.57
N LYS A 338 6.43 17.02 0.70
CA LYS A 338 7.73 17.70 0.77
C LYS A 338 8.72 16.97 -0.10
N ALA A 339 9.78 17.65 -0.52
CA ALA A 339 10.83 17.04 -1.33
C ALA A 339 11.36 15.76 -0.66
N GLY A 340 11.36 14.65 -1.39
CA GLY A 340 11.80 13.34 -0.89
C GLY A 340 10.81 12.60 0.01
N MET A 341 9.64 13.16 0.33
CA MET A 341 8.61 12.52 1.16
C MET A 341 7.36 12.23 0.33
N SER A 342 6.92 10.97 0.34
CA SER A 342 5.71 10.55 -0.37
C SER A 342 5.05 9.37 0.32
N VAL A 343 4.06 8.78 -0.32
CA VAL A 343 3.42 7.54 0.11
C VAL A 343 3.23 6.62 -1.09
N ARG A 344 3.23 5.31 -0.84
CA ARG A 344 2.88 4.28 -1.82
C ARG A 344 1.68 3.49 -1.33
N PHE A 345 0.97 2.85 -2.23
CA PHE A 345 -0.24 2.10 -1.92
C PHE A 345 -0.13 0.66 -2.38
N VAL A 346 -0.65 -0.27 -1.59
CA VAL A 346 -0.93 -1.64 -1.99
C VAL A 346 -2.43 -1.82 -1.91
N LEU A 347 -3.03 -2.15 -3.05
CA LEU A 347 -4.44 -2.54 -3.15
C LEU A 347 -4.46 -4.07 -3.26
N LEU A 348 -5.03 -4.74 -2.27
CA LEU A 348 -5.15 -6.19 -2.27
C LEU A 348 -6.29 -6.64 -3.22
N PRO A 349 -6.29 -7.92 -3.65
CA PRO A 349 -7.39 -8.50 -4.40
C PRO A 349 -8.73 -8.40 -3.65
N ASP A 350 -9.83 -8.40 -4.40
CA ASP A 350 -11.17 -8.16 -3.85
C ASP A 350 -11.51 -9.06 -2.65
N GLY A 351 -12.00 -8.42 -1.59
CA GLY A 351 -12.34 -9.07 -0.33
C GLY A 351 -11.18 -9.67 0.47
N LYS A 352 -9.92 -9.43 0.10
CA LYS A 352 -8.74 -9.97 0.81
C LYS A 352 -8.12 -8.97 1.77
N ASP A 353 -7.75 -9.49 2.94
CA ASP A 353 -6.92 -8.82 3.95
C ASP A 353 -5.48 -9.41 3.94
N PRO A 354 -4.50 -8.77 4.62
CA PRO A 354 -3.13 -9.30 4.69
C PRO A 354 -3.05 -10.73 5.27
N ASP A 355 -3.91 -11.08 6.23
CA ASP A 355 -3.96 -12.40 6.87
C ASP A 355 -4.40 -13.50 5.90
N GLU A 356 -5.37 -13.22 5.04
CA GLU A 356 -5.85 -14.11 3.98
C GLU A 356 -4.81 -14.31 2.88
N ILE A 357 -4.14 -13.25 2.45
CA ILE A 357 -3.08 -13.35 1.43
C ILE A 357 -1.92 -14.22 1.93
N ILE A 358 -1.50 -14.02 3.18
CA ILE A 358 -0.45 -14.82 3.81
C ILE A 358 -0.87 -16.28 3.95
N ARG A 359 -2.14 -16.54 4.33
CA ARG A 359 -2.65 -17.92 4.42
C ARG A 359 -2.73 -18.61 3.06
N ALA A 360 -3.02 -17.87 1.98
CA ALA A 360 -3.16 -18.43 0.64
C ALA A 360 -1.82 -18.75 -0.04
N GLY A 361 -0.81 -17.87 0.07
CA GLY A 361 0.44 -18.00 -0.68
C GLY A 361 1.71 -17.66 0.10
N GLY A 362 1.62 -17.53 1.42
CA GLY A 362 2.75 -17.27 2.30
C GLY A 362 3.35 -15.86 2.15
N VAL A 363 4.52 -15.69 2.74
CA VAL A 363 5.23 -14.40 2.80
C VAL A 363 5.66 -13.91 1.40
N HIS A 364 6.00 -14.82 0.48
CA HIS A 364 6.44 -14.46 -0.87
C HIS A 364 5.32 -13.82 -1.69
N LEU A 365 4.10 -14.35 -1.57
CA LEU A 365 2.94 -13.76 -2.25
C LEU A 365 2.68 -12.33 -1.75
N PHE A 366 2.62 -12.13 -0.42
CA PHE A 366 2.43 -10.80 0.15
C PHE A 366 3.56 -9.83 -0.25
N SER A 367 4.81 -10.31 -0.21
CA SER A 367 5.98 -9.52 -0.64
C SER A 367 5.87 -9.04 -2.09
N SER A 368 5.31 -9.86 -2.98
CA SER A 368 5.10 -9.48 -4.38
C SER A 368 4.11 -8.31 -4.53
N PHE A 369 3.09 -8.22 -3.66
CA PHE A 369 2.17 -7.09 -3.63
C PHE A 369 2.86 -5.83 -3.12
N VAL A 370 3.69 -5.94 -2.08
CA VAL A 370 4.48 -4.82 -1.55
C VAL A 370 5.45 -4.27 -2.60
N GLN A 371 6.11 -5.15 -3.35
CA GLN A 371 7.00 -4.77 -4.46
C GLN A 371 6.24 -4.05 -5.59
N LYS A 372 5.02 -4.50 -5.89
CA LYS A 372 4.11 -3.88 -6.88
C LYS A 372 3.30 -2.70 -6.34
N SER A 373 3.68 -2.17 -5.16
CA SER A 373 3.01 -0.99 -4.61
C SER A 373 2.99 0.15 -5.62
N ILE A 374 1.86 0.85 -5.73
CA ILE A 374 1.65 1.94 -6.69
C ILE A 374 2.00 3.29 -6.05
N PRO A 375 2.67 4.20 -6.77
CA PRO A 375 2.90 5.57 -6.31
C PRO A 375 1.61 6.37 -6.14
N LEU A 376 1.64 7.42 -5.31
CA LEU A 376 0.50 8.33 -5.11
C LEU A 376 -0.08 8.87 -6.42
N ILE A 377 0.77 9.26 -7.39
CA ILE A 377 0.31 9.81 -8.67
C ILE A 377 -0.46 8.78 -9.50
N GLU A 378 -0.07 7.50 -9.41
CA GLU A 378 -0.75 6.40 -10.10
C GLU A 378 -2.13 6.15 -9.52
N LEU A 379 -2.25 6.18 -8.18
CA LEU A 379 -3.55 6.06 -7.50
C LEU A 379 -4.49 7.22 -7.88
N LEU A 380 -3.98 8.45 -7.93
CA LEU A 380 -4.77 9.62 -8.33
C LEU A 380 -5.24 9.53 -9.78
N TRP A 381 -4.36 9.07 -10.67
CA TRP A 381 -4.69 8.83 -12.07
C TRP A 381 -5.77 7.75 -12.21
N TRP A 382 -5.57 6.60 -11.57
CA TRP A 382 -6.51 5.49 -11.56
C TRP A 382 -7.89 5.92 -11.03
N ARG A 383 -7.95 6.67 -9.92
CA ARG A 383 -9.20 7.25 -9.40
C ARG A 383 -9.95 8.09 -10.44
N ALA A 384 -9.20 8.87 -11.21
CA ALA A 384 -9.78 9.83 -12.13
C ALA A 384 -10.27 9.17 -13.42
N THR A 385 -9.64 8.08 -13.87
CA THR A 385 -9.90 7.43 -15.17
C THR A 385 -10.69 6.13 -15.10
N PHE A 386 -10.57 5.37 -14.01
CA PHE A 386 -11.16 4.02 -13.92
C PHE A 386 -12.69 4.06 -14.00
N GLY A 387 -13.25 3.26 -14.92
CA GLY A 387 -14.70 3.14 -15.13
C GLY A 387 -15.38 4.37 -15.72
N LYS A 388 -14.63 5.36 -16.24
CA LYS A 388 -15.16 6.57 -16.88
C LYS A 388 -14.90 6.59 -18.38
N HIS A 389 -15.82 7.18 -19.15
CA HIS A 389 -15.69 7.39 -20.59
C HIS A 389 -15.32 8.84 -20.92
N PHE A 390 -14.44 9.05 -21.89
CA PHE A 390 -13.89 10.37 -22.23
C PHE A 390 -14.07 10.67 -23.73
N THR A 391 -15.30 10.51 -24.22
CA THR A 391 -15.64 10.60 -25.65
C THR A 391 -15.71 12.04 -26.15
N THR A 392 -16.18 13.00 -25.34
CA THR A 392 -16.34 14.40 -25.76
C THR A 392 -15.24 15.32 -25.23
N PRO A 393 -14.91 16.42 -25.94
CA PRO A 393 -13.95 17.43 -25.47
C PRO A 393 -14.31 18.00 -24.09
N GLU A 394 -15.59 18.18 -23.77
CA GLU A 394 -16.07 18.70 -22.49
C GLU A 394 -15.74 17.75 -21.34
N VAL A 395 -15.93 16.44 -21.55
CA VAL A 395 -15.62 15.42 -20.54
C VAL A 395 -14.10 15.28 -20.35
N ARG A 396 -13.31 15.41 -21.43
CA ARG A 396 -11.85 15.45 -21.35
C ARG A 396 -11.35 16.68 -20.58
N ALA A 397 -11.92 17.86 -20.86
CA ALA A 397 -11.63 19.09 -20.14
C ALA A 397 -12.03 18.99 -18.66
N ALA A 398 -13.14 18.30 -18.34
CA ALA A 398 -13.56 18.03 -16.98
C ALA A 398 -12.55 17.16 -16.21
N LEU A 399 -12.03 16.08 -16.83
CA LEU A 399 -10.96 15.25 -16.26
C LEU A 399 -9.71 16.08 -15.94
N GLU A 400 -9.24 16.85 -16.92
CA GLU A 400 -8.06 17.69 -16.74
C GLU A 400 -8.27 18.71 -15.61
N ARG A 401 -9.45 19.33 -15.54
CA ARG A 401 -9.81 20.26 -14.47
C ARG A 401 -9.83 19.58 -13.11
N GLU A 402 -10.42 18.40 -12.99
CA GLU A 402 -10.47 17.61 -11.75
C GLU A 402 -9.05 17.32 -11.23
N LEU A 403 -8.18 16.76 -12.07
CA LEU A 403 -6.80 16.44 -11.71
C LEU A 403 -6.02 17.71 -11.33
N LYS A 404 -6.19 18.81 -12.09
CA LYS A 404 -5.54 20.08 -11.77
C LYS A 404 -5.98 20.65 -10.42
N GLN A 405 -7.28 20.55 -10.11
CA GLN A 405 -7.83 20.99 -8.82
C GLN A 405 -7.26 20.18 -7.65
N GLN A 406 -7.06 18.88 -7.82
CA GLN A 406 -6.43 18.05 -6.79
C GLN A 406 -4.95 18.41 -6.61
N ILE A 407 -4.18 18.53 -7.69
CA ILE A 407 -2.74 18.86 -7.63
C ILE A 407 -2.51 20.27 -7.07
N SER A 408 -3.42 21.22 -7.29
CA SER A 408 -3.25 22.59 -6.80
C SER A 408 -3.19 22.70 -5.27
N THR A 409 -3.72 21.70 -4.55
CA THR A 409 -3.67 21.60 -3.09
C THR A 409 -2.26 21.35 -2.54
N ILE A 410 -1.33 20.88 -3.38
CA ILE A 410 0.08 20.70 -3.01
C ILE A 410 0.69 22.07 -2.69
N LYS A 411 1.18 22.22 -1.46
CA LYS A 411 1.73 23.49 -0.96
C LYS A 411 3.12 23.79 -1.52
N ASP A 412 3.95 22.75 -1.66
CA ASP A 412 5.29 22.86 -2.21
C ASP A 412 5.22 23.18 -3.72
N GLN A 413 5.85 24.29 -4.13
CA GLN A 413 5.72 24.80 -5.49
C GLN A 413 6.43 23.92 -6.52
N ASP A 414 7.58 23.36 -6.17
CA ASP A 414 8.38 22.54 -7.07
C ASP A 414 7.73 21.19 -7.29
N ILE A 415 7.28 20.54 -6.21
CA ILE A 415 6.56 19.26 -6.29
C ILE A 415 5.29 19.43 -7.12
N ARG A 416 4.51 20.48 -6.83
CA ARG A 416 3.29 20.78 -7.58
C ARG A 416 3.57 20.95 -9.08
N ARG A 417 4.66 21.64 -9.46
CA ARG A 417 5.08 21.80 -10.85
C ARG A 417 5.35 20.44 -11.51
N TYR A 418 6.09 19.55 -10.84
CA TYR A 418 6.39 18.22 -11.37
C TYR A 418 5.15 17.33 -11.47
N TYR A 419 4.24 17.39 -10.51
CA TYR A 419 2.94 16.69 -10.59
C TYR A 419 2.10 17.17 -11.79
N PHE A 420 2.05 18.48 -12.05
CA PHE A 420 1.38 19.00 -13.24
C PHE A 420 2.02 18.52 -14.54
N GLN A 421 3.36 18.48 -14.61
CA GLN A 421 4.07 17.97 -15.79
C GLN A 421 3.75 16.48 -16.03
N ASP A 422 3.75 15.66 -14.97
CA ASP A 422 3.44 14.24 -15.06
C ASP A 422 2.00 14.00 -15.51
N ILE A 423 1.02 14.68 -14.92
CA ILE A 423 -0.38 14.57 -15.34
C ILE A 423 -0.59 15.06 -16.76
N LYS A 424 0.08 16.16 -17.18
CA LYS A 424 -0.02 16.64 -18.57
C LYS A 424 0.50 15.60 -19.55
N ARG A 425 1.63 14.94 -19.22
CA ARG A 425 2.17 13.84 -20.03
C ARG A 425 1.19 12.67 -20.09
N ARG A 426 0.64 12.24 -18.94
CA ARG A 426 -0.35 11.14 -18.88
C ARG A 426 -1.62 11.45 -19.67
N LEU A 427 -2.18 12.65 -19.56
CA LEU A 427 -3.33 13.09 -20.36
C LEU A 427 -3.02 13.06 -21.86
N PHE A 428 -1.83 13.54 -22.25
CA PHE A 428 -1.40 13.51 -23.64
C PHE A 428 -1.30 12.07 -24.14
N ASP A 429 -0.61 11.18 -23.43
CA ASP A 429 -0.43 9.79 -23.84
C ASP A 429 -1.77 9.01 -23.87
N PHE A 430 -2.63 9.26 -22.88
CA PHE A 430 -3.95 8.63 -22.75
C PHE A 430 -4.91 9.00 -23.88
N PHE A 431 -4.87 10.24 -24.39
CA PHE A 431 -5.72 10.67 -25.52
C PHE A 431 -5.04 10.54 -26.89
N ARG A 432 -3.70 10.48 -26.94
CA ARG A 432 -2.95 10.29 -28.19
C ARG A 432 -3.14 8.89 -28.77
N SER A 433 -3.30 7.87 -27.92
CA SER A 433 -3.64 6.51 -28.35
C SER A 433 -4.94 6.48 -29.17
N SER A 434 -5.95 7.27 -28.79
CA SER A 434 -7.20 7.43 -29.55
C SER A 434 -7.02 8.23 -30.85
N PHE A 435 -6.16 9.24 -30.87
CA PHE A 435 -5.96 10.12 -32.04
C PHE A 435 -5.12 9.49 -33.17
N LEU A 436 -4.17 8.60 -32.84
CA LEU A 436 -3.36 7.89 -33.83
C LEU A 436 -4.12 6.78 -34.56
N LYS A 437 -5.18 6.21 -33.94
CA LYS A 437 -6.10 5.28 -34.62
C LYS A 437 -6.93 5.99 -35.70
N GLN A 438 -7.46 7.18 -35.39
CA GLN A 438 -8.30 7.95 -36.32
C GLN A 438 -7.54 8.45 -37.57
N LYS A 439 -6.25 8.80 -37.41
CA LYS A 439 -5.42 9.28 -38.54
C LYS A 439 -4.91 8.17 -39.46
N ASN A 440 -4.87 6.92 -38.99
CA ASN A 440 -4.52 5.76 -39.81
C ASN A 440 -5.70 5.27 -40.65
N GLU A 441 -6.95 5.45 -40.21
CA GLU A 441 -8.14 5.19 -41.03
C GLU A 441 -8.27 6.20 -42.19
N GLU A 442 -8.04 7.49 -41.95
CA GLU A 442 -8.06 8.51 -43.02
C GLU A 442 -6.92 8.32 -44.04
N ARG A 443 -5.74 7.85 -43.61
CA ARG A 443 -4.63 7.53 -44.51
C ARG A 443 -4.83 6.23 -45.30
N TYR A 444 -5.63 5.29 -44.80
CA TYR A 444 -5.94 4.06 -45.53
C TYR A 444 -6.87 4.31 -46.71
N ILE A 445 -7.74 5.32 -46.62
CA ILE A 445 -8.66 5.71 -47.71
C ILE A 445 -7.94 6.53 -48.80
N GLN A 446 -6.90 7.30 -48.45
CA GLN A 446 -6.20 8.16 -49.41
C GLN A 446 -5.05 7.46 -50.17
N ASN A 447 -4.48 6.37 -49.63
CA ASN A 447 -3.36 5.65 -50.24
C ASN A 447 -3.74 4.52 -51.21
N GLN A 448 -5.04 4.31 -51.52
CA GLN A 448 -5.45 3.35 -52.56
C GLN A 448 -5.48 3.93 -53.99
N LYS A 449 -5.17 5.22 -54.19
CA LYS A 449 -5.25 5.84 -55.51
C LYS A 449 -3.95 6.31 -56.16
N ASP A 450 -2.81 6.31 -55.48
CA ASP A 450 -1.55 6.71 -56.12
C ASP A 450 -0.36 5.86 -55.65
N GLY A 451 0.38 5.31 -56.62
CA GLY A 451 1.80 5.04 -56.43
C GLY A 451 2.24 3.58 -56.41
N ILE A 452 2.19 2.95 -57.58
CA ILE A 452 3.12 1.88 -57.96
C ILE A 452 4.56 2.40 -57.81
N PHE A 453 5.41 1.60 -57.14
CA PHE A 453 6.88 1.63 -57.03
C PHE A 453 7.60 2.39 -55.89
N LYS A 454 8.47 1.61 -55.23
CA LYS A 454 9.75 1.89 -54.53
C LYS A 454 9.77 2.25 -53.05
N GLY A 455 10.37 1.34 -52.29
CA GLY A 455 10.92 1.58 -50.96
C GLY A 455 11.36 0.31 -50.26
N GLN A 456 12.34 -0.42 -50.81
CA GLN A 456 13.00 -1.53 -50.11
C GLN A 456 13.64 -1.01 -48.81
N SER A 457 13.27 -1.64 -47.69
CA SER A 457 14.07 -1.67 -46.47
C SER A 457 14.21 -3.11 -46.04
N PHE A 458 15.44 -3.48 -45.71
CA PHE A 458 15.92 -4.83 -45.45
C PHE A 458 15.27 -5.45 -44.21
N SER A 459 14.70 -6.64 -44.36
CA SER A 459 14.87 -7.69 -43.35
C SER A 459 14.75 -9.06 -43.99
N ALA A 460 15.89 -9.65 -44.36
CA ALA A 460 15.99 -11.03 -44.84
C ALA A 460 15.56 -12.09 -43.79
N LEU A 461 15.12 -11.67 -42.59
CA LEU A 461 14.56 -12.51 -41.54
C LEU A 461 13.05 -12.77 -41.69
N ALA A 462 12.32 -11.92 -42.44
CA ALA A 462 10.88 -12.05 -42.66
C ALA A 462 10.49 -13.21 -43.60
N ASN A 463 11.47 -13.82 -44.28
CA ASN A 463 11.26 -14.90 -45.26
C ASN A 463 11.78 -16.28 -44.79
N SER A 464 12.08 -16.46 -43.50
CA SER A 464 12.47 -17.78 -42.99
C SER A 464 11.26 -18.70 -42.79
N ASN A 465 11.42 -19.99 -43.10
CA ASN A 465 10.36 -21.01 -42.98
C ASN A 465 9.84 -21.20 -41.52
N ILE A 466 10.59 -20.76 -40.51
CA ILE A 466 10.19 -20.76 -39.09
C ILE A 466 9.16 -19.65 -38.80
N VAL A 467 9.25 -18.50 -39.48
CA VAL A 467 8.26 -17.40 -39.38
C VAL A 467 7.03 -17.66 -40.27
N ARG A 468 7.14 -18.51 -41.29
CA ARG A 468 5.97 -19.00 -42.05
C ARG A 468 5.10 -19.96 -41.25
N SER A 469 5.68 -20.79 -40.38
CA SER A 469 4.89 -21.68 -39.51
C SER A 469 4.11 -20.95 -38.40
N SER A 470 4.48 -19.73 -38.03
CA SER A 470 3.77 -18.96 -36.99
C SER A 470 2.50 -18.26 -37.48
N LYS A 471 2.27 -18.14 -38.79
CA LYS A 471 1.04 -17.54 -39.36
C LYS A 471 -0.19 -18.45 -39.30
N HIS A 472 0.00 -19.76 -39.09
CA HIS A 472 -1.10 -20.74 -39.01
C HIS A 472 -1.46 -21.14 -37.58
N PHE A 473 -0.76 -20.65 -36.57
CA PHE A 473 -1.14 -20.89 -35.18
C PHE A 473 -2.24 -19.89 -34.79
N ILE A 474 -3.36 -20.39 -34.27
CA ILE A 474 -4.41 -19.54 -33.71
C ILE A 474 -4.07 -19.31 -32.24
N PRO A 475 -3.82 -18.06 -31.80
CA PRO A 475 -3.60 -17.77 -30.40
C PRO A 475 -4.84 -18.13 -29.58
N LEU A 476 -4.65 -18.91 -28.51
CA LEU A 476 -5.76 -19.43 -27.71
C LEU A 476 -6.61 -18.31 -27.11
N ARG A 477 -5.96 -17.23 -26.63
CA ARG A 477 -6.64 -16.08 -26.04
C ARG A 477 -7.53 -15.36 -27.03
N GLU A 478 -7.06 -15.15 -28.27
CA GLU A 478 -7.85 -14.54 -29.34
C GLU A 478 -9.05 -15.43 -29.72
N ALA A 479 -8.84 -16.75 -29.78
CA ALA A 479 -9.92 -17.72 -30.00
C ALA A 479 -10.98 -17.67 -28.89
N VAL A 480 -10.58 -17.59 -27.62
CA VAL A 480 -11.51 -17.49 -26.47
C VAL A 480 -12.34 -16.21 -26.55
N ILE A 481 -11.71 -15.06 -26.83
CA ILE A 481 -12.41 -13.77 -26.95
C ILE A 481 -13.49 -13.83 -28.03
N LEU A 482 -13.13 -14.28 -29.24
CA LEU A 482 -14.08 -14.34 -30.36
C LEU A 482 -15.17 -15.40 -30.16
N LEU A 483 -14.85 -16.53 -29.53
CA LEU A 483 -15.84 -17.57 -29.23
C LEU A 483 -16.88 -17.10 -28.21
N ILE A 484 -16.47 -16.36 -27.18
CA ILE A 484 -17.41 -15.75 -26.22
C ILE A 484 -18.30 -14.73 -26.92
N LEU A 485 -17.69 -13.83 -27.69
CA LEU A 485 -18.41 -12.79 -28.44
C LEU A 485 -19.38 -13.35 -29.49
N ALA A 486 -19.12 -14.56 -30.00
CA ALA A 486 -20.01 -15.25 -30.93
C ALA A 486 -21.19 -15.94 -30.22
N HIS A 487 -20.95 -16.47 -29.01
CA HIS A 487 -21.99 -17.14 -28.22
C HIS A 487 -22.88 -16.19 -27.43
N TYR A 488 -22.36 -15.03 -27.02
CA TYR A 488 -23.07 -14.01 -26.26
C TYR A 488 -22.93 -12.66 -26.98
N PRO A 489 -23.66 -12.44 -28.10
CA PRO A 489 -23.50 -11.21 -28.88
C PRO A 489 -23.88 -9.94 -28.10
N GLU A 490 -24.72 -10.08 -27.08
CA GLU A 490 -25.07 -9.02 -26.13
C GLU A 490 -23.86 -8.40 -25.41
N LEU A 491 -22.77 -9.17 -25.22
CA LEU A 491 -21.54 -8.67 -24.60
C LEU A 491 -20.80 -7.66 -25.48
N TRP A 492 -21.04 -7.64 -26.81
CA TRP A 492 -20.47 -6.61 -27.67
C TRP A 492 -20.88 -5.20 -27.24
N TYR A 493 -22.11 -5.03 -26.75
CA TYR A 493 -22.62 -3.72 -26.34
C TYR A 493 -22.00 -3.21 -25.03
N GLU A 494 -21.42 -4.10 -24.21
CA GLU A 494 -20.77 -3.69 -22.96
C GLU A 494 -19.46 -2.91 -23.20
N ASN A 495 -18.71 -3.26 -24.26
CA ASN A 495 -17.44 -2.58 -24.61
C ASN A 495 -17.18 -2.60 -26.13
N PHE A 496 -18.13 -2.14 -26.93
CA PHE A 496 -18.07 -2.22 -28.40
C PHE A 496 -16.79 -1.62 -28.98
N GLU A 497 -16.36 -0.45 -28.50
CA GLU A 497 -15.15 0.24 -28.97
C GLU A 497 -13.89 -0.62 -28.81
N VAL A 498 -13.75 -1.29 -27.67
CA VAL A 498 -12.60 -2.17 -27.40
C VAL A 498 -12.66 -3.39 -28.31
N PHE A 499 -13.84 -3.99 -28.43
CA PHE A 499 -14.01 -5.20 -29.24
C PHE A 499 -13.86 -4.90 -30.72
N SER A 500 -14.37 -3.79 -31.24
CA SER A 500 -14.25 -3.41 -32.65
C SER A 500 -12.82 -3.12 -33.07
N GLU A 501 -11.99 -2.65 -32.14
CA GLU A 501 -10.59 -2.30 -32.38
C GLU A 501 -9.60 -3.40 -31.91
N LEU A 502 -10.07 -4.63 -31.71
CA LEU A 502 -9.20 -5.75 -31.35
C LEU A 502 -8.18 -6.04 -32.46
N GLU A 503 -6.91 -5.84 -32.16
CA GLU A 503 -5.82 -6.25 -33.03
C GLU A 503 -5.54 -7.75 -32.84
N LEU A 504 -5.83 -8.54 -33.86
CA LEU A 504 -5.67 -10.00 -33.85
C LEU A 504 -4.45 -10.40 -34.68
N LYS A 505 -3.71 -11.44 -34.26
CA LYS A 505 -2.49 -11.88 -34.96
C LYS A 505 -2.79 -12.83 -36.12
N ASN A 506 -3.93 -13.51 -36.13
CA ASN A 506 -4.27 -14.54 -37.10
C ASN A 506 -5.29 -14.07 -38.16
N ASP A 507 -4.96 -14.24 -39.45
CA ASP A 507 -5.80 -13.79 -40.58
C ASP A 507 -7.22 -14.42 -40.59
N GLN A 508 -7.37 -15.66 -40.12
CA GLN A 508 -8.68 -16.33 -40.04
C GLN A 508 -9.55 -15.71 -38.93
N LEU A 509 -8.94 -15.34 -37.81
CA LEU A 509 -9.65 -14.67 -36.71
C LEU A 509 -10.03 -13.23 -37.07
N ILE A 510 -9.17 -12.53 -37.82
CA ILE A 510 -9.49 -11.19 -38.37
C ILE A 510 -10.73 -11.27 -39.26
N SER A 511 -10.79 -12.23 -40.18
CA SER A 511 -11.95 -12.42 -41.06
C SER A 511 -13.23 -12.77 -40.29
N LEU A 512 -13.11 -13.59 -39.23
CA LEU A 512 -14.22 -13.92 -38.33
C LEU A 512 -14.72 -12.66 -37.59
N HIS A 513 -13.81 -11.90 -37.00
CA HIS A 513 -14.09 -10.68 -36.26
C HIS A 513 -14.76 -9.60 -37.12
N GLN A 514 -14.23 -9.33 -38.32
CA GLN A 514 -14.84 -8.42 -39.29
C GLN A 514 -16.25 -8.86 -39.68
N SER A 515 -16.45 -10.16 -39.88
CA SER A 515 -17.77 -10.69 -40.23
C SER A 515 -18.78 -10.53 -39.08
N MET A 516 -18.34 -10.65 -37.83
CA MET A 516 -19.18 -10.38 -36.65
C MET A 516 -19.55 -8.90 -36.55
N LEU A 517 -18.61 -7.99 -36.80
CA LEU A 517 -18.88 -6.54 -36.84
C LEU A 517 -19.87 -6.16 -37.95
N GLU A 518 -19.76 -6.75 -39.14
CA GLU A 518 -20.71 -6.54 -40.23
C GLU A 518 -22.13 -7.03 -39.86
N ILE A 519 -22.24 -8.13 -39.10
CA ILE A 519 -23.53 -8.64 -38.61
C ILE A 519 -24.15 -7.65 -37.62
N LEU A 520 -23.36 -7.14 -36.67
CA LEU A 520 -23.80 -6.16 -35.68
C LEU A 520 -24.21 -4.81 -36.31
N GLY A 521 -23.53 -4.39 -37.37
CA GLY A 521 -23.82 -3.15 -38.09
C GLY A 521 -25.18 -3.12 -38.80
N ASN A 522 -25.77 -4.29 -39.09
CA ASN A 522 -27.05 -4.40 -39.81
C ASN A 522 -28.31 -4.28 -38.91
N GLN A 523 -28.16 -3.82 -37.66
CA GLN A 523 -29.23 -3.42 -36.72
C GLN A 523 -30.36 -4.45 -36.49
N GLN A 524 -30.05 -5.75 -36.43
CA GLN A 524 -30.95 -6.72 -35.78
C GLN A 524 -30.40 -7.07 -34.40
N LEU A 525 -31.26 -7.15 -33.38
CA LEU A 525 -30.96 -7.76 -32.08
C LEU A 525 -30.35 -9.14 -32.35
N CYS A 526 -29.05 -9.26 -32.16
CA CYS A 526 -28.31 -10.47 -32.50
C CYS A 526 -28.40 -11.45 -31.34
N ASP A 527 -29.30 -12.43 -31.44
CA ASP A 527 -29.25 -13.62 -30.61
C ASP A 527 -28.17 -14.59 -31.11
N LYS A 528 -27.69 -15.48 -30.23
CA LYS A 528 -26.69 -16.52 -30.56
C LYS A 528 -27.03 -17.30 -31.83
N GLU A 529 -28.30 -17.65 -32.01
CA GLU A 529 -28.80 -18.43 -33.16
C GLU A 529 -28.71 -17.62 -34.47
N ILE A 530 -29.00 -16.32 -34.40
CA ILE A 530 -28.91 -15.40 -35.52
C ILE A 530 -27.44 -15.23 -35.93
N MET A 531 -26.55 -14.98 -34.96
CA MET A 531 -25.12 -14.85 -35.21
C MET A 531 -24.52 -16.13 -35.82
N ALA A 532 -24.91 -17.31 -35.34
CA ALA A 532 -24.47 -18.58 -35.91
C ALA A 532 -24.93 -18.75 -37.37
N VAL A 533 -26.20 -18.52 -37.68
CA VAL A 533 -26.74 -18.66 -39.05
C VAL A 533 -26.07 -17.71 -40.04
N PHE A 534 -25.77 -16.47 -39.63
CA PHE A 534 -25.08 -15.50 -40.51
C PHE A 534 -23.60 -15.85 -40.71
N LEU A 535 -22.92 -16.36 -39.69
CA LEU A 535 -21.55 -16.85 -39.81
C LEU A 535 -21.47 -18.11 -40.69
N GLU A 536 -22.48 -18.99 -40.65
CA GLU A 536 -22.61 -20.13 -41.57
C GLU A 536 -22.80 -19.70 -43.03
N LYS A 537 -23.69 -18.73 -43.29
CA LYS A 537 -23.92 -18.18 -44.65
C LYS A 537 -22.66 -17.57 -45.27
N LYS A 538 -21.76 -17.04 -44.43
CA LYS A 538 -20.45 -16.50 -44.85
C LYS A 538 -19.35 -17.55 -44.98
N GLY A 539 -19.64 -18.83 -44.75
CA GLY A 539 -18.67 -19.92 -44.88
C GLY A 539 -17.64 -20.01 -43.75
N LEU A 540 -17.87 -19.31 -42.62
CA LEU A 540 -16.94 -19.26 -41.48
C LEU A 540 -17.20 -20.33 -40.42
N LYS A 541 -18.14 -21.25 -40.67
CA LYS A 541 -18.49 -22.35 -39.77
C LYS A 541 -17.29 -23.20 -39.38
N SER A 542 -16.44 -23.53 -40.36
CA SER A 542 -15.25 -24.36 -40.16
C SER A 542 -14.23 -23.71 -39.22
N ILE A 543 -14.09 -22.38 -39.24
CA ILE A 543 -13.20 -21.64 -38.34
C ILE A 543 -13.78 -21.63 -36.92
N LEU A 544 -15.09 -21.40 -36.78
CA LEU A 544 -15.78 -21.42 -35.49
C LEU A 544 -15.67 -22.80 -34.81
N GLU A 545 -15.88 -23.88 -35.56
CA GLU A 545 -15.71 -25.27 -35.08
C GLU A 545 -14.25 -25.58 -34.72
N HIS A 546 -13.31 -25.02 -35.48
CA HIS A 546 -11.89 -25.19 -35.21
C HIS A 546 -11.46 -24.51 -33.90
N ILE A 547 -11.87 -23.25 -33.67
CA ILE A 547 -11.58 -22.56 -32.41
C ILE A 547 -12.30 -23.20 -31.22
N ASP A 548 -13.55 -23.67 -31.39
CA ASP A 548 -14.28 -24.40 -30.34
C ASP A 548 -13.56 -25.70 -29.98
N SER A 549 -13.04 -26.44 -30.97
CA SER A 549 -12.24 -27.65 -30.74
C SER A 549 -10.92 -27.35 -30.01
N LEU A 550 -10.23 -26.26 -30.38
CA LEU A 550 -8.99 -25.85 -29.71
C LEU A 550 -9.22 -25.50 -28.24
N VAL A 551 -10.24 -24.70 -27.96
CA VAL A 551 -10.61 -24.30 -26.58
C VAL A 551 -11.03 -25.52 -25.75
N ARG A 552 -11.77 -26.48 -26.34
CA ARG A 552 -12.15 -27.73 -25.66
C ARG A 552 -10.96 -28.62 -25.32
N LYS A 553 -9.97 -28.75 -26.22
CA LYS A 553 -8.77 -29.57 -26.01
C LYS A 553 -7.92 -29.09 -24.83
N VAL A 554 -7.97 -27.78 -24.54
CA VAL A 554 -7.23 -27.14 -23.45
C VAL A 554 -7.96 -27.30 -22.10
N GLY A 555 -9.14 -27.93 -22.07
CA GLY A 555 -9.82 -28.27 -20.82
C GLY A 555 -10.62 -27.14 -20.19
N MET A 556 -10.86 -26.04 -20.91
CA MET A 556 -11.86 -25.04 -20.54
C MET A 556 -13.26 -25.67 -20.66
N ARG A 557 -13.70 -26.36 -19.59
CA ARG A 557 -15.00 -27.05 -19.51
C ARG A 557 -16.19 -26.11 -19.37
N ILE A 558 -15.97 -24.79 -19.34
CA ILE A 558 -17.02 -23.83 -19.61
C ILE A 558 -17.33 -23.95 -21.10
N THR A 559 -18.22 -24.87 -21.45
CA THR A 559 -18.87 -24.86 -22.75
C THR A 559 -19.60 -23.52 -22.85
N PHE A 560 -19.00 -22.53 -23.52
CA PHE A 560 -19.59 -21.21 -23.74
C PHE A 560 -20.94 -21.28 -24.46
N GLY A 561 -21.31 -22.43 -25.00
CA GLY A 561 -22.66 -22.71 -25.48
C GLY A 561 -23.74 -22.85 -24.39
N GLY A 562 -23.41 -22.88 -23.09
CA GLY A 562 -24.37 -23.11 -22.00
C GLY A 562 -23.95 -22.59 -20.61
N ALA A 563 -22.96 -21.69 -20.52
CA ALA A 563 -22.59 -21.03 -19.27
C ALA A 563 -23.48 -19.82 -18.96
N SER A 564 -23.48 -19.35 -17.71
CA SER A 564 -24.12 -18.08 -17.37
C SER A 564 -23.41 -16.94 -18.11
N ILE A 565 -24.16 -15.88 -18.45
CA ILE A 565 -23.57 -14.67 -19.04
C ILE A 565 -22.57 -14.00 -18.08
N GLU A 566 -22.78 -14.10 -16.76
CA GLU A 566 -21.87 -13.52 -15.77
C GLU A 566 -20.49 -14.19 -15.77
N ASP A 567 -20.44 -15.53 -15.88
CA ASP A 567 -19.19 -16.28 -15.97
C ASP A 567 -18.46 -15.98 -17.29
N ALA A 568 -19.20 -15.95 -18.40
CA ALA A 568 -18.64 -15.60 -19.71
C ALA A 568 -18.06 -14.16 -19.70
N ARG A 569 -18.74 -13.22 -19.03
CA ARG A 569 -18.28 -11.84 -18.86
C ARG A 569 -16.98 -11.76 -18.05
N ALA A 570 -16.84 -12.54 -16.99
CA ALA A 570 -15.62 -12.56 -16.17
C ALA A 570 -14.40 -13.04 -16.99
N VAL A 571 -14.56 -14.16 -17.69
CA VAL A 571 -13.50 -14.72 -18.56
C VAL A 571 -13.17 -13.76 -19.70
N LEU A 572 -14.17 -13.14 -20.34
CA LEU A 572 -13.97 -12.16 -21.40
C LEU A 572 -13.16 -10.95 -20.89
N LYS A 573 -13.50 -10.40 -19.73
CA LYS A 573 -12.77 -9.27 -19.12
C LYS A 573 -11.30 -9.60 -18.89
N GLN A 574 -11.01 -10.79 -18.34
CA GLN A 574 -9.65 -11.21 -18.07
C GLN A 574 -8.86 -11.46 -19.36
N ALA A 575 -9.46 -12.14 -20.34
CA ALA A 575 -8.82 -12.43 -21.63
C ALA A 575 -8.50 -11.13 -22.39
N VAL A 576 -9.43 -10.18 -22.42
CA VAL A 576 -9.23 -8.87 -23.08
C VAL A 576 -8.17 -8.03 -22.37
N TYR A 577 -8.18 -8.01 -21.03
CA TYR A 577 -7.15 -7.32 -20.25
C TYR A 577 -5.75 -7.84 -20.59
N LEU A 578 -5.55 -9.17 -20.59
CA LEU A 578 -4.27 -9.78 -20.94
C LEU A 578 -3.88 -9.50 -22.40
N HIS A 579 -4.86 -9.49 -23.31
CA HIS A 579 -4.64 -9.18 -24.72
C HIS A 579 -4.14 -7.75 -24.95
N LEU A 580 -4.81 -6.77 -24.34
CA LEU A 580 -4.42 -5.36 -24.43
C LEU A 580 -3.07 -5.09 -23.75
N LYS A 581 -2.79 -5.79 -22.64
CA LYS A 581 -1.51 -5.69 -21.93
C LYS A 581 -0.36 -6.19 -22.79
N GLU A 582 -0.49 -7.36 -23.42
CA GLU A 582 0.54 -7.89 -24.33
C GLU A 582 0.78 -6.94 -25.51
N HIS A 583 -0.29 -6.40 -26.10
CA HIS A 583 -0.17 -5.43 -27.18
C HIS A 583 0.58 -4.16 -26.74
N HIS A 584 0.27 -3.61 -25.57
CA HIS A 584 0.97 -2.46 -25.01
C HIS A 584 2.45 -2.74 -24.75
N LEU A 585 2.78 -3.93 -24.24
CA LEU A 585 4.17 -4.37 -24.03
C LEU A 585 4.94 -4.51 -25.33
N HIS A 586 4.33 -5.05 -26.39
CA HIS A 586 4.93 -5.11 -27.72
C HIS A 586 5.22 -3.72 -28.29
N LYS A 587 4.27 -2.79 -28.16
CA LYS A 587 4.46 -1.41 -28.61
C LYS A 587 5.58 -0.70 -27.85
N ARG A 588 5.62 -0.87 -26.53
CA ARG A 588 6.69 -0.35 -25.67
C ARG A 588 8.05 -0.94 -26.07
N LEU A 589 8.11 -2.22 -26.37
CA LEU A 589 9.33 -2.90 -26.82
C LEU A 589 9.82 -2.30 -28.14
N GLN A 590 8.92 -2.07 -29.10
CA GLN A 590 9.25 -1.41 -30.37
C GLN A 590 9.77 0.02 -30.17
N ASP A 591 9.12 0.81 -29.29
CA ASP A 591 9.55 2.17 -28.96
C ASP A 591 10.95 2.19 -28.32
N ILE A 592 11.25 1.21 -27.45
CA ILE A 592 12.56 1.07 -26.81
C ILE A 592 13.62 0.64 -27.82
N GLU A 593 13.32 -0.31 -28.71
CA GLU A 593 14.23 -0.74 -29.78
C GLU A 593 14.58 0.45 -30.70
N GLU A 594 13.61 1.28 -31.07
CA GLU A 594 13.85 2.50 -31.83
C GLU A 594 14.71 3.52 -31.07
N GLN A 595 14.53 3.65 -29.75
CA GLN A 595 15.35 4.52 -28.91
C GLN A 595 16.79 4.02 -28.80
N LEU A 596 16.98 2.70 -28.71
CA LEU A 596 18.28 2.06 -28.60
C LEU A 596 19.09 2.23 -29.91
N ILE A 597 18.41 2.17 -31.07
CA ILE A 597 19.00 2.49 -32.38
C ILE A 597 19.45 3.96 -32.45
N LYS A 598 18.69 4.89 -31.84
CA LYS A 598 18.97 6.34 -31.87
C LYS A 598 19.98 6.79 -30.82
N ASN A 599 20.04 6.14 -29.66
CA ASN A 599 20.95 6.44 -28.55
C ASN A 599 21.22 5.17 -27.71
N PRO A 600 22.35 4.49 -27.92
CA PRO A 600 22.69 3.29 -27.16
C PRO A 600 23.22 3.69 -25.77
N ARG A 601 22.33 3.76 -24.79
CA ARG A 601 22.65 3.95 -23.37
C ARG A 601 22.31 2.68 -22.59
N ASP A 602 23.11 2.38 -21.57
CA ASP A 602 22.92 1.21 -20.70
C ASP A 602 21.51 1.22 -20.04
N GLU A 603 21.01 2.39 -19.65
CA GLU A 603 19.67 2.55 -19.06
C GLU A 603 18.52 2.13 -20.01
N VAL A 604 18.69 2.32 -21.33
CA VAL A 604 17.69 1.94 -22.34
C VAL A 604 17.75 0.44 -22.62
N PHE A 605 18.95 -0.15 -22.49
CA PHE A 605 19.15 -1.60 -22.60
C PHE A 605 18.54 -2.35 -21.41
N ASP A 606 18.71 -1.83 -20.18
CA ASP A 606 18.07 -2.39 -18.99
C ASP A 606 16.53 -2.37 -19.10
N LEU A 607 15.98 -1.26 -19.61
CA LEU A 607 14.54 -1.11 -19.87
C LEU A 607 14.02 -2.10 -20.93
N LEU A 608 14.85 -2.44 -21.92
CA LEU A 608 14.54 -3.45 -22.93
C LEU A 608 14.51 -4.85 -22.31
N CYS A 609 15.47 -5.19 -21.46
CA CYS A 609 15.51 -6.46 -20.73
C CYS A 609 14.28 -6.61 -19.81
N GLU A 610 13.93 -5.55 -19.07
CA GLU A 610 12.75 -5.53 -18.21
C GLU A 610 11.45 -5.73 -19.01
N THR A 611 11.28 -4.99 -20.10
CA THR A 611 10.06 -5.08 -20.94
C THR A 611 9.95 -6.46 -21.62
N LYS A 612 11.08 -7.09 -22.01
CA LYS A 612 11.10 -8.47 -22.53
C LYS A 612 10.69 -9.49 -21.46
N ALA A 613 11.18 -9.36 -20.24
CA ALA A 613 10.77 -10.22 -19.13
C ALA A 613 9.28 -10.06 -18.79
N GLU A 614 8.75 -8.84 -18.83
CA GLU A 614 7.31 -8.57 -18.67
C GLU A 614 6.47 -9.23 -19.77
N LEU A 615 6.94 -9.24 -21.02
CA LEU A 615 6.28 -9.87 -22.15
C LEU A 615 6.25 -11.40 -22.02
N GLU A 616 7.39 -12.01 -21.69
CA GLU A 616 7.50 -13.46 -21.46
C GLU A 616 6.57 -13.91 -20.33
N LEU A 617 6.50 -13.13 -19.25
CA LEU A 617 5.61 -13.41 -18.14
C LEU A 617 4.13 -13.24 -18.53
N ALA A 618 3.79 -12.22 -19.33
CA ALA A 618 2.44 -12.03 -19.85
C ALA A 618 1.98 -13.21 -20.73
N GLN A 619 2.88 -13.75 -21.55
CA GLN A 619 2.64 -14.95 -22.36
C GLN A 619 2.54 -16.22 -21.49
N ALA A 620 3.34 -16.34 -20.42
CA ALA A 620 3.21 -17.44 -19.47
C ALA A 620 1.88 -17.43 -18.69
N THR A 621 1.30 -16.25 -18.43
CA THR A 621 -0.03 -16.11 -17.81
C THR A 621 -1.21 -16.53 -18.69
N GLU A 622 -1.00 -16.94 -19.95
CA GLU A 622 -2.05 -17.55 -20.77
C GLU A 622 -2.63 -18.83 -20.13
N ALA A 623 -1.84 -19.52 -19.30
CA ALA A 623 -2.28 -20.69 -18.51
C ALA A 623 -3.12 -20.34 -17.27
N LEU A 624 -3.32 -19.05 -16.97
CA LEU A 624 -3.98 -18.54 -15.75
C LEU A 624 -5.29 -17.79 -16.03
N ILE A 625 -5.80 -17.80 -17.27
CA ILE A 625 -7.19 -17.40 -17.54
C ILE A 625 -8.07 -18.31 -16.65
N GLU A 626 -8.83 -17.70 -15.73
CA GLU A 626 -9.65 -18.43 -14.76
C GLU A 626 -10.54 -19.44 -15.48
N GLY A 627 -10.35 -20.71 -15.16
CA GLY A 627 -10.87 -21.85 -15.92
C GLY A 627 -9.84 -22.97 -16.12
N PHE A 628 -8.54 -22.68 -15.95
CA PHE A 628 -7.54 -23.72 -15.74
C PHE A 628 -7.65 -24.29 -14.31
N GLY A 629 -8.37 -25.40 -14.17
CA GLY A 629 -8.19 -26.32 -13.04
C GLY A 629 -8.96 -26.05 -11.75
N SER A 630 -9.95 -25.14 -11.70
CA SER A 630 -10.73 -24.87 -10.48
C SER A 630 -12.18 -25.36 -10.54
N TRP A 631 -12.45 -26.60 -10.96
CA TRP A 631 -13.74 -27.29 -10.74
C TRP A 631 -13.62 -28.83 -10.65
N PHE A 632 -12.42 -29.36 -10.40
CA PHE A 632 -12.26 -30.77 -10.02
C PHE A 632 -12.00 -30.85 -8.51
N CYS A 633 -13.08 -30.92 -7.71
CA CYS A 633 -13.18 -31.92 -6.63
C CYS A 633 -14.49 -31.97 -5.82
N GLU A 634 -15.54 -31.17 -6.06
CA GLU A 634 -16.70 -31.17 -5.12
C GLU A 634 -18.05 -31.70 -5.64
N LYS A 635 -18.15 -32.34 -6.81
CA LYS A 635 -19.42 -32.98 -7.26
C LYS A 635 -19.29 -34.34 -7.95
N ILE A 636 -18.48 -35.27 -7.42
CA ILE A 636 -18.50 -36.69 -7.85
C ILE A 636 -18.62 -37.69 -6.67
N TYR A 637 -19.24 -37.30 -5.53
CA TYR A 637 -19.49 -38.26 -4.44
C TYR A 637 -20.90 -38.26 -3.83
N GLU A 638 -21.94 -37.88 -4.59
CA GLU A 638 -23.35 -38.04 -4.14
C GLU A 638 -24.28 -38.71 -5.17
N SER A 639 -23.76 -39.64 -5.98
CA SER A 639 -24.63 -40.52 -6.79
C SER A 639 -24.15 -41.97 -6.86
N LYS A 640 -23.63 -42.49 -5.75
CA LYS A 640 -23.64 -43.94 -5.48
C LYS A 640 -24.05 -44.22 -4.04
N GLN A 641 -25.26 -44.76 -3.93
CA GLN A 641 -25.83 -45.55 -2.83
C GLN A 641 -26.41 -44.81 -1.61
N LYS A 642 -27.75 -44.92 -1.55
CA LYS A 642 -28.67 -44.88 -0.40
C LYS A 642 -29.09 -43.53 0.15
#